data_AF-A0A7S0XVM1-F1
#
_entry.id   AF-A0A7S0XVM1-F1
#
_cell.length_a   1.000
_cell.length_b   1.000
_cell.length_c   1.000
_cell.angle_alpha   90.00
_cell.angle_beta   90.00
_cell.angle_gamma   90.00
#
_symmetry.space_group_name_H-M   'P 1'
#
loop_
_entity.id
_entity.type
_entity.pdbx_description
1 polymer ?
#
loop_
_entity_poly.entity_id
_entity_poly.type
_entity_poly.pdbx_seq_one_letter_code
_entity_poly.pdbx_strand_id
1 'polypeptide(L)'
;TLAFFGLLFIVIGVVCTAIEGTVQQTELVYSDRDKAASASTCNDTSAAPCLVVFDVEEDMEGPVFFYYTLTNFYQNHRRYVGSKSDVMTNGRFGEEGPGADPTPSVTAACTYTEIAYWVGTDGTVYHWDRKDDTDKAVYFYPCGMVARSVFNDSFSLWEESEWRAGGPAVDWTTAGISWEDGADSKFVSKSEEWLRKNCYSLGEYDLGFPTFEASGFDQSLAGFSGTGDVSTSRYHCWRNVSDETFRIWMRAALLPNFWKLHRIIPGGLKKGTYHMEVGLHYSVWPFLGTKGFVLTNATPLGTNRRKLSVAYLVVGSFALAGAIMIACLKLTKGRPAKPTVEYPIVTIRPPADKSKGGFQGGEKKTHRALPGMRTAHVEVAREVVTPIREGGQVFATNFVSTSKYTLLTFVPLNLILQFQRTANLYFLCIAVLASISLISPMGGSTFWVPLITVLGATAVKDGAEDYRRHQSDLEENNRQTEVLDHATGDFKMVPWWEVRVGDLVRVTTVDDGCAAMLPCDLVLMASSNVDGTAFLETANLDGETNLKLRDSLEKVQRSLTHVAMVEGNDQSVLDMDKVKGIKCTIHCHPPDMMLYEFNARIDIFGEEIPLNGMSSGGQFLQRSTKLKNTKWTIGVAVYTGKETKIQMNMNDPPNKVSDIEKSLNRFIFMLFGMLFTICTVGAIGAGLFAGSETARGSWYLKPENSTVVFDTAAPAVTGIITWLTYLILLSLLIPISLYVSIEMVKTVIMLVISADREMYVEEEDLPSKARSSGLCEELGQ
;
A
#
# COMPACT_ATOMS: atom_id res chain seq x y z
N THR A 1 28.37 -5.64 11.62
CA THR A 1 27.58 -4.85 10.64
C THR A 1 26.38 -4.18 11.30
N LEU A 2 25.38 -4.91 11.83
CA LEU A 2 24.25 -4.29 12.56
C LEU A 2 24.73 -3.35 13.69
N ALA A 3 25.74 -3.75 14.47
CA ALA A 3 26.33 -2.92 15.52
C ALA A 3 27.00 -1.64 14.98
N PHE A 4 27.63 -1.68 13.81
CA PHE A 4 28.32 -0.53 13.22
C PHE A 4 27.30 0.53 12.75
N PHE A 5 26.27 0.09 12.01
CA PHE A 5 25.20 0.99 11.57
C PHE A 5 24.32 1.45 12.74
N GLY A 6 24.09 0.59 13.74
CA GLY A 6 23.41 0.97 14.98
C GLY A 6 24.16 2.09 15.72
N LEU A 7 25.48 1.95 15.86
CA LEU A 7 26.33 2.96 16.50
C LEU A 7 26.41 4.25 15.68
N LEU A 8 26.51 4.16 14.35
CA LEU A 8 26.50 5.33 13.46
C LEU A 8 25.18 6.11 13.58
N PHE A 9 24.02 5.44 13.59
CA PHE A 9 22.73 6.11 13.74
C PHE A 9 22.51 6.67 15.15
N ILE A 10 23.06 6.06 16.19
CA ILE A 10 23.08 6.65 17.54
C ILE A 10 23.94 7.93 17.54
N VAL A 11 25.12 7.92 16.92
CA VAL A 11 25.99 9.11 16.83
C VAL A 11 25.29 10.23 16.07
N ILE A 12 24.67 9.94 14.93
CA ILE A 12 23.89 10.91 14.16
C ILE A 12 22.71 11.43 15.00
N GLY A 13 21.98 10.54 15.68
CA GLY A 13 20.88 10.91 16.58
C GLY A 13 21.33 11.84 17.71
N VAL A 14 22.45 11.56 18.37
CA VAL A 14 23.03 12.39 19.44
C VAL A 14 23.48 13.75 18.91
N VAL A 15 24.12 13.79 17.73
CA VAL A 15 24.51 15.06 17.07
C VAL A 15 23.26 15.87 16.71
N CYS A 16 22.22 15.24 16.17
CA CYS A 16 20.95 15.91 15.91
C CYS A 16 20.30 16.43 17.21
N THR A 17 20.32 15.67 18.30
CA THR A 17 19.80 16.12 19.60
C THR A 17 20.62 17.28 20.17
N ALA A 18 21.94 17.29 19.99
CA ALA A 18 22.79 18.40 20.42
C ALA A 18 22.51 19.68 19.61
N ILE A 19 22.27 19.55 18.30
CA ILE A 19 21.87 20.67 17.44
C ILE A 19 20.45 21.14 17.80
N GLU A 20 19.52 20.23 18.07
CA GLU A 20 18.17 20.57 18.55
C GLU A 20 18.19 21.29 19.90
N GLY A 21 19.15 20.97 20.79
CA GLY A 21 19.34 21.67 22.06
C GLY A 21 19.76 23.14 21.91
N THR A 22 20.11 23.59 20.70
CA THR A 22 20.39 25.00 20.38
C THR A 22 19.18 25.73 19.81
N VAL A 23 18.08 25.00 19.56
CA VAL A 23 16.84 25.56 19.01
C VAL A 23 15.99 26.09 20.16
N GLN A 24 15.72 27.39 20.14
CA GLN A 24 14.77 28.02 21.04
C GLN A 24 13.38 27.98 20.40
N GLN A 25 12.38 27.63 21.20
CA GLN A 25 11.00 27.53 20.74
C GLN A 25 10.04 28.07 21.78
N THR A 26 9.20 29.02 21.38
CA THR A 26 8.05 29.49 22.16
C THR A 26 6.78 29.04 21.46
N GLU A 27 5.95 28.25 22.14
CA GLU A 27 4.66 27.77 21.65
C GLU A 27 3.54 28.30 22.53
N LEU A 28 2.49 28.82 21.90
CA LEU A 28 1.30 29.26 22.61
C LEU A 28 0.03 28.87 21.84
N VAL A 29 -0.90 28.26 22.57
CA VAL A 29 -2.25 27.95 22.09
C VAL A 29 -3.20 29.03 22.57
N TYR A 30 -3.67 29.86 21.65
CA TYR A 30 -4.51 31.00 21.99
C TYR A 30 -5.99 30.72 21.85
N SER A 31 -6.43 29.67 21.13
CA SER A 31 -7.84 29.27 21.10
C SER A 31 -8.01 27.86 21.64
N ASP A 32 -8.46 27.74 22.89
CA ASP A 32 -8.68 26.47 23.58
C ASP A 32 -10.06 26.50 24.26
N ARG A 33 -10.88 25.49 23.98
CA ARG A 33 -12.27 25.41 24.45
C ARG A 33 -12.38 25.22 25.96
N ASP A 34 -11.41 24.55 26.54
CA ASP A 34 -11.46 24.13 27.94
C ASP A 34 -10.80 25.15 28.88
N LYS A 35 -10.27 26.25 28.34
CA LYS A 35 -9.63 27.33 29.10
C LYS A 35 -10.46 28.61 29.04
N ALA A 36 -10.73 29.19 30.21
CA ALA A 36 -11.32 30.52 30.29
C ALA A 36 -10.40 31.57 29.62
N ALA A 37 -10.98 32.65 29.11
CA ALA A 37 -10.23 33.77 28.56
C ALA A 37 -9.29 34.35 29.63
N SER A 38 -8.01 34.46 29.27
CA SER A 38 -6.93 34.92 30.14
C SER A 38 -5.95 35.76 29.33
N ALA A 39 -4.91 36.32 29.96
CA ALA A 39 -3.89 37.10 29.25
C ALA A 39 -3.18 36.30 28.12
N SER A 40 -3.28 34.97 28.12
CA SER A 40 -2.68 34.07 27.12
C SER A 40 -3.69 33.27 26.31
N THR A 41 -5.00 33.48 26.50
CA THR A 41 -6.07 32.73 25.81
C THR A 41 -7.19 33.64 25.34
N CYS A 42 -7.55 33.48 24.08
CA CYS A 42 -8.62 34.20 23.42
C CYS A 42 -9.94 33.46 23.49
N ASN A 43 -11.03 34.20 23.68
CA ASN A 43 -12.37 33.67 23.48
C ASN A 43 -12.72 33.76 21.98
N ASP A 44 -12.91 32.62 21.32
CA ASP A 44 -13.15 32.52 19.86
C ASP A 44 -14.56 33.01 19.44
N THR A 45 -15.26 33.72 20.34
CA THR A 45 -16.63 34.23 20.19
C THR A 45 -16.72 35.76 20.16
N SER A 46 -15.62 36.50 20.36
CA SER A 46 -15.61 37.96 20.31
C SER A 46 -14.84 38.49 19.09
N ALA A 47 -15.37 39.48 18.38
CA ALA A 47 -14.72 40.06 17.19
C ALA A 47 -13.79 41.24 17.46
N ALA A 48 -13.55 41.54 18.73
CA ALA A 48 -12.44 42.37 19.06
C ALA A 48 -11.15 41.57 18.81
N PRO A 49 -10.12 42.17 18.21
CA PRO A 49 -8.81 41.54 18.13
C PRO A 49 -8.35 41.18 19.55
N CYS A 50 -7.94 39.93 19.71
CA CYS A 50 -7.54 39.39 21.00
C CYS A 50 -6.08 39.73 21.27
N LEU A 51 -5.78 40.32 22.43
CA LEU A 51 -4.41 40.57 22.85
C LEU A 51 -3.88 39.39 23.68
N VAL A 52 -2.85 38.73 23.17
CA VAL A 52 -2.17 37.60 23.80
C VAL A 52 -0.79 38.04 24.28
N VAL A 53 -0.48 37.76 25.54
CA VAL A 53 0.82 38.04 26.15
C VAL A 53 1.61 36.74 26.30
N PHE A 54 2.87 36.75 25.87
CA PHE A 54 3.77 35.62 26.02
C PHE A 54 5.21 36.07 26.27
N ASP A 55 5.97 35.19 26.93
CA ASP A 55 7.37 35.44 27.26
C ASP A 55 8.30 34.69 26.32
N VAL A 56 9.32 35.38 25.83
CA VAL A 56 10.48 34.77 25.17
C VAL A 56 11.55 34.56 26.23
N GLU A 57 11.82 33.31 26.59
CA GLU A 57 12.68 32.95 27.73
C GLU A 57 14.17 33.23 27.50
N GLU A 58 14.63 33.15 26.25
CA GLU A 58 16.03 33.32 25.82
C GLU A 58 16.12 34.09 24.50
N ASP A 59 17.25 34.75 24.25
CA ASP A 59 17.49 35.49 23.01
C ASP A 59 17.47 34.54 21.80
N MET A 60 16.65 34.86 20.80
CA MET A 60 16.57 34.13 19.55
C MET A 60 17.35 34.87 18.46
N GLU A 61 18.60 34.46 18.21
CA GLU A 61 19.41 35.00 17.12
C GLU A 61 18.77 34.71 15.75
N GLY A 62 18.70 35.74 14.88
CA GLY A 62 17.91 35.71 13.65
C GLY A 62 18.46 34.79 12.54
N PRO A 63 17.61 34.36 11.58
CA PRO A 63 16.18 34.67 11.44
C PRO A 63 15.26 33.79 12.32
N VAL A 64 14.18 34.39 12.85
CA VAL A 64 13.14 33.69 13.62
C VAL A 64 11.92 33.42 12.74
N PHE A 65 11.39 32.21 12.83
CA PHE A 65 10.29 31.71 12.02
C PHE A 65 9.01 31.67 12.85
N PHE A 66 7.95 32.32 12.35
CA PHE A 66 6.62 32.30 12.95
C PHE A 66 5.75 31.29 12.21
N TYR A 67 5.45 30.19 12.89
CA TYR A 67 4.55 29.15 12.43
C TYR A 67 3.17 29.34 13.02
N TYR A 68 2.15 29.20 12.19
CA TYR A 68 0.78 29.13 12.65
C TYR A 68 0.34 27.67 12.79
N THR A 69 -0.26 27.32 13.92
CA THR A 69 -0.56 25.93 14.32
C THR A 69 -2.04 25.65 14.40
N LEU A 70 -2.41 24.46 13.95
CA LEU A 70 -3.78 23.96 13.94
C LEU A 70 -3.78 22.51 14.40
N THR A 71 -4.76 22.18 15.25
CA THR A 71 -5.00 20.79 15.68
C THR A 71 -6.37 20.31 15.22
N ASN A 72 -6.46 18.99 15.02
CA ASN A 72 -7.65 18.26 14.61
C ASN A 72 -8.29 18.77 13.30
N PHE A 73 -7.50 19.38 12.42
CA PHE A 73 -7.95 19.90 11.14
C PHE A 73 -7.37 19.08 9.99
N TYR A 74 -8.18 18.23 9.39
CA TYR A 74 -7.81 17.58 8.14
C TYR A 74 -7.94 18.60 7.01
N GLN A 75 -6.95 18.70 6.09
CA GLN A 75 -7.03 19.60 4.93
C GLN A 75 -7.71 18.96 3.71
N ASN A 76 -7.81 17.63 3.63
CA ASN A 76 -8.41 16.87 2.52
C ASN A 76 -9.71 16.09 2.82
N HIS A 77 -10.24 16.16 4.03
CA HIS A 77 -11.45 15.47 4.48
C HIS A 77 -12.74 16.02 3.85
N ARG A 78 -13.61 15.09 3.45
CA ARG A 78 -14.91 15.33 2.80
C ARG A 78 -15.98 16.00 3.69
N ARG A 79 -15.62 16.39 4.93
CA ARG A 79 -16.56 16.93 5.94
C ARG A 79 -16.88 18.41 5.69
N TYR A 80 -16.02 19.09 4.92
CA TYR A 80 -16.17 20.50 4.52
C TYR A 80 -16.12 20.68 2.98
N VAL A 81 -16.11 19.58 2.22
CA VAL A 81 -16.12 19.57 0.75
C VAL A 81 -16.97 18.39 0.27
N GLY A 82 -18.15 18.64 -0.30
CA GLY A 82 -19.00 17.57 -0.85
C GLY A 82 -18.39 16.92 -2.11
N SER A 83 -17.55 17.66 -2.84
CA SER A 83 -16.88 17.22 -4.06
C SER A 83 -15.60 18.03 -4.31
N LYS A 84 -14.54 17.44 -4.88
CA LYS A 84 -13.18 18.00 -5.05
C LYS A 84 -12.87 18.28 -6.53
N SER A 85 -12.14 19.35 -6.85
CA SER A 85 -11.64 19.60 -8.23
C SER A 85 -10.12 19.60 -8.31
N ASP A 86 -9.54 18.56 -8.92
CA ASP A 86 -8.10 18.42 -9.09
C ASP A 86 -7.50 19.46 -10.05
N VAL A 87 -8.29 19.96 -11.01
CA VAL A 87 -7.88 21.04 -11.94
C VAL A 87 -7.63 22.33 -11.15
N MET A 88 -8.50 22.64 -10.19
CA MET A 88 -8.37 23.81 -9.32
C MET A 88 -7.28 23.62 -8.27
N THR A 89 -7.20 22.44 -7.65
CA THR A 89 -6.12 22.12 -6.71
C THR A 89 -4.75 22.18 -7.37
N ASN A 90 -4.67 21.96 -8.69
CA ASN A 90 -3.45 22.06 -9.50
C ASN A 90 -3.22 23.40 -10.18
N GLY A 91 -4.08 24.40 -9.94
CA GLY A 91 -3.91 25.76 -10.47
C GLY A 91 -3.99 25.88 -11.99
N ARG A 92 -4.53 24.86 -12.68
CA ARG A 92 -4.64 24.79 -14.15
C ARG A 92 -5.97 25.32 -14.65
N PHE A 93 -6.38 26.49 -14.15
CA PHE A 93 -7.65 27.09 -14.53
C PHE A 93 -7.55 27.65 -15.96
N GLY A 94 -8.42 27.18 -16.87
CA GLY A 94 -8.51 27.67 -18.26
C GLY A 94 -7.54 27.05 -19.27
N GLU A 95 -6.99 25.85 -19.01
CA GLU A 95 -6.21 25.09 -20.03
C GLU A 95 -7.10 24.33 -21.03
N GLU A 96 -8.42 24.36 -20.88
CA GLU A 96 -9.35 23.93 -21.92
C GLU A 96 -9.38 25.00 -23.00
N GLY A 97 -8.87 24.68 -24.18
CA GLY A 97 -8.43 25.64 -25.20
C GLY A 97 -9.46 26.69 -25.69
N PRO A 98 -9.02 27.62 -26.55
CA PRO A 98 -9.86 28.71 -27.02
C PRO A 98 -11.06 28.17 -27.81
N GLY A 99 -12.27 28.30 -27.25
CA GLY A 99 -13.52 27.83 -27.85
C GLY A 99 -14.24 26.74 -27.06
N ALA A 100 -13.67 26.24 -25.96
CA ALA A 100 -14.49 25.56 -24.96
C ALA A 100 -15.35 26.63 -24.26
N ASP A 101 -16.66 26.56 -24.42
CA ASP A 101 -17.58 27.29 -23.54
C ASP A 101 -17.12 27.02 -22.10
N PRO A 102 -17.00 28.05 -21.24
CA PRO A 102 -16.76 27.82 -19.85
C PRO A 102 -18.03 27.19 -19.29
N THR A 103 -18.08 25.87 -19.31
CA THR A 103 -19.22 25.16 -18.78
C THR A 103 -19.38 25.58 -17.33
N PRO A 104 -20.62 25.83 -16.86
CA PRO A 104 -20.93 26.00 -15.44
C PRO A 104 -20.48 24.79 -14.57
N SER A 105 -19.89 23.75 -15.17
CA SER A 105 -19.61 22.45 -14.59
C SER A 105 -18.42 22.43 -13.63
N VAL A 106 -17.46 23.35 -13.69
CA VAL A 106 -16.34 23.35 -12.71
C VAL A 106 -16.80 23.88 -11.35
N THR A 107 -17.70 24.87 -11.34
CA THR A 107 -18.37 25.39 -10.14
C THR A 107 -19.57 24.54 -9.73
N ALA A 108 -20.33 23.97 -10.67
CA ALA A 108 -21.42 23.04 -10.36
C ALA A 108 -20.95 21.68 -9.83
N ALA A 109 -19.70 21.28 -10.12
CA ALA A 109 -19.06 20.12 -9.53
C ALA A 109 -18.55 20.36 -8.10
N CYS A 110 -18.73 21.54 -7.50
CA CYS A 110 -18.44 21.82 -6.10
C CYS A 110 -19.75 21.87 -5.29
N THR A 111 -20.20 20.74 -4.75
CA THR A 111 -21.25 20.68 -3.73
C THR A 111 -20.71 21.22 -2.41
N TYR A 112 -21.25 22.36 -1.96
CA TYR A 112 -20.95 22.94 -0.66
C TYR A 112 -21.58 22.08 0.44
N THR A 113 -20.82 21.75 1.48
CA THR A 113 -21.37 21.24 2.75
C THR A 113 -21.44 22.42 3.72
N GLU A 114 -22.63 22.73 4.22
CA GLU A 114 -22.85 23.78 5.22
C GLU A 114 -22.02 23.48 6.49
N ILE A 115 -20.96 24.25 6.74
CA ILE A 115 -20.44 24.45 8.09
C ILE A 115 -20.76 25.90 8.44
N ALA A 116 -21.92 26.09 9.06
CA ALA A 116 -22.58 27.37 9.25
C ALA A 116 -22.08 28.10 10.50
N TYR A 117 -20.89 28.70 10.45
CA TYR A 117 -20.44 29.68 11.46
C TYR A 117 -19.50 30.73 10.86
N TRP A 118 -19.79 32.01 11.05
CA TRP A 118 -18.79 33.08 11.02
C TRP A 118 -19.04 34.06 12.17
N VAL A 119 -17.99 34.77 12.57
CA VAL A 119 -18.05 35.84 13.58
C VAL A 119 -17.98 37.17 12.82
N GLY A 120 -19.04 37.99 12.92
CA GLY A 120 -19.04 39.34 12.33
C GLY A 120 -18.03 40.23 13.03
N THR A 121 -17.61 41.36 12.44
CA THR A 121 -16.65 42.32 13.03
C THR A 121 -17.08 42.95 14.36
N ASP A 122 -18.31 42.69 14.79
CA ASP A 122 -18.97 43.14 16.02
C ASP A 122 -19.03 42.07 17.13
N GLY A 123 -18.66 40.81 16.81
CA GLY A 123 -18.55 39.72 17.79
C GLY A 123 -19.79 38.85 17.87
N THR A 124 -20.75 39.04 16.97
CA THR A 124 -21.88 38.11 16.88
C THR A 124 -21.49 36.87 16.08
N VAL A 125 -21.75 35.71 16.68
CA VAL A 125 -21.65 34.39 16.03
C VAL A 125 -22.94 34.16 15.24
N TYR A 126 -22.87 34.14 13.92
CA TYR A 126 -24.03 33.93 13.06
C TYR A 126 -24.24 32.43 12.80
N HIS A 127 -25.44 31.94 13.12
CA HIS A 127 -25.95 30.63 12.72
C HIS A 127 -26.80 30.77 11.46
N TRP A 128 -26.54 29.96 10.43
CA TRP A 128 -27.43 29.87 9.28
C TRP A 128 -28.49 28.79 9.55
N ASP A 129 -29.73 29.22 9.84
CA ASP A 129 -30.91 28.36 9.79
C ASP A 129 -31.68 28.70 8.52
N ARG A 130 -31.94 27.70 7.69
CA ARG A 130 -32.39 27.85 6.30
C ARG A 130 -33.88 28.16 6.20
N LYS A 131 -34.35 29.21 6.88
CA LYS A 131 -35.78 29.52 6.91
C LYS A 131 -36.24 30.85 6.34
N ASP A 132 -35.37 31.82 6.09
CA ASP A 132 -35.82 33.04 5.41
C ASP A 132 -34.79 33.53 4.39
N ASP A 133 -35.23 33.61 3.13
CA ASP A 133 -34.57 34.29 2.03
C ASP A 133 -34.35 35.76 2.41
N THR A 134 -33.13 36.12 2.80
CA THR A 134 -32.38 37.30 2.36
C THR A 134 -31.11 37.50 3.20
N ASP A 135 -30.01 37.68 2.47
CA ASP A 135 -28.73 38.27 2.88
C ASP A 135 -27.70 37.48 3.70
N LYS A 136 -26.58 37.25 2.97
CA LYS A 136 -25.23 36.84 3.35
C LYS A 136 -25.10 35.35 3.67
N ALA A 137 -24.66 34.57 2.69
CA ALA A 137 -23.99 33.29 2.94
C ALA A 137 -22.47 33.53 2.87
N VAL A 138 -21.69 32.99 3.82
CA VAL A 138 -20.23 32.95 3.68
C VAL A 138 -19.89 31.77 2.77
N TYR A 139 -19.51 32.11 1.54
CA TYR A 139 -19.11 31.13 0.53
C TYR A 139 -17.65 30.74 0.76
N PHE A 140 -17.40 29.48 1.11
CA PHE A 140 -16.05 28.92 1.08
C PHE A 140 -15.59 28.82 -0.39
N TYR A 141 -14.35 29.24 -0.67
CA TYR A 141 -13.77 29.15 -2.01
C TYR A 141 -13.92 27.71 -2.57
N PRO A 142 -14.08 27.54 -3.90
CA PRO A 142 -14.47 26.27 -4.49
C PRO A 142 -13.53 25.11 -4.14
N CYS A 143 -14.06 23.90 -4.35
CA CYS A 143 -13.72 22.56 -3.87
C CYS A 143 -12.26 22.05 -3.76
N GLY A 144 -11.25 22.92 -3.88
CA GLY A 144 -9.84 22.63 -3.59
C GLY A 144 -9.13 23.72 -2.78
N MET A 145 -9.82 24.78 -2.35
CA MET A 145 -9.21 26.02 -1.84
C MET A 145 -9.70 26.46 -0.46
N VAL A 146 -10.34 25.55 0.27
CA VAL A 146 -10.92 25.79 1.59
C VAL A 146 -9.93 26.48 2.53
N ALA A 147 -8.65 26.08 2.50
CA ALA A 147 -7.61 26.61 3.37
C ALA A 147 -7.56 28.15 3.48
N ARG A 148 -7.74 28.94 2.42
CA ARG A 148 -7.73 30.42 2.56
C ARG A 148 -9.00 30.98 3.20
N SER A 149 -10.16 30.34 2.97
CA SER A 149 -11.44 30.74 3.59
C SER A 149 -11.49 30.44 5.09
N VAL A 150 -10.70 29.46 5.54
CA VAL A 150 -10.69 29.00 6.94
C VAL A 150 -9.52 29.57 7.75
N PHE A 151 -8.47 30.07 7.07
CA PHE A 151 -7.20 30.48 7.69
C PHE A 151 -6.77 31.88 7.27
N ASN A 152 -7.50 32.88 7.75
CA ASN A 152 -7.29 34.30 7.49
C ASN A 152 -7.04 35.11 8.77
N ASP A 153 -6.72 34.46 9.90
CA ASP A 153 -6.34 35.13 11.16
C ASP A 153 -5.21 36.15 10.90
N SER A 154 -5.36 37.36 11.45
CA SER A 154 -4.36 38.43 11.34
C SER A 154 -3.54 38.51 12.61
N PHE A 155 -2.26 38.82 12.48
CA PHE A 155 -1.33 38.91 13.60
C PHE A 155 -0.59 40.24 13.51
N SER A 156 -0.33 40.86 14.66
CA SER A 156 0.56 42.00 14.85
C SER A 156 1.30 41.81 16.17
N LEU A 157 2.62 42.07 16.19
CA LEU A 157 3.50 41.75 17.32
C LEU A 157 4.22 43.01 17.83
N TRP A 158 4.26 43.21 19.15
CA TRP A 158 4.99 44.29 19.81
C TRP A 158 5.80 43.78 21.00
N GLU A 159 6.95 44.41 21.24
CA GLU A 159 7.68 44.30 22.49
C GLU A 159 6.99 45.12 23.58
N GLU A 160 6.99 44.67 24.84
CA GLU A 160 6.28 45.33 25.95
C GLU A 160 6.64 46.82 26.13
N SER A 161 7.89 47.21 25.93
CA SER A 161 8.33 48.63 26.01
C SER A 161 7.71 49.49 24.90
N GLU A 162 7.65 48.95 23.67
CA GLU A 162 7.10 49.64 22.50
C GLU A 162 5.57 49.69 22.56
N TRP A 163 4.91 48.60 22.99
CA TRP A 163 3.47 48.54 23.15
C TRP A 163 2.96 49.62 24.13
N ARG A 164 3.61 49.75 25.29
CA ARG A 164 3.26 50.77 26.30
C ARG A 164 3.52 52.20 25.83
N ALA A 165 4.48 52.39 24.93
CA ALA A 165 4.87 53.69 24.38
C ALA A 165 4.10 54.09 23.11
N GLY A 166 3.30 53.19 22.52
CA GLY A 166 2.68 53.39 21.21
C GLY A 166 3.69 53.36 20.06
N GLY A 167 4.78 52.62 20.23
CA GLY A 167 5.86 52.44 19.27
C GLY A 167 5.50 51.50 18.09
N PRO A 168 6.42 51.33 17.13
CA PRO A 168 6.19 50.49 15.95
C PRO A 168 6.10 49.00 16.33
N ALA A 169 5.30 48.25 15.55
CA ALA A 169 5.26 46.78 15.62
C ALA A 169 6.58 46.16 15.14
N VAL A 170 6.86 44.94 15.59
CA VAL A 170 8.01 44.15 15.13
C VAL A 170 7.90 43.93 13.62
N ASP A 171 8.96 44.29 12.90
CA ASP A 171 9.01 44.11 11.45
C ASP A 171 9.22 42.62 11.11
N TRP A 172 8.36 42.13 10.22
CA TRP A 172 8.33 40.74 9.79
C TRP A 172 7.87 40.65 8.34
N THR A 173 8.47 39.73 7.62
CA THR A 173 8.29 39.61 6.17
C THR A 173 7.45 38.38 5.80
N THR A 174 6.72 38.51 4.70
CA THR A 174 6.07 37.42 3.97
C THR A 174 6.88 36.97 2.75
N ALA A 175 7.99 37.63 2.44
CA ALA A 175 8.86 37.23 1.34
C ALA A 175 9.82 36.12 1.80
N GLY A 176 10.01 35.10 0.96
CA GLY A 176 10.90 33.96 1.24
C GLY A 176 10.34 32.95 2.24
N ILE A 177 9.03 32.97 2.53
CA ILE A 177 8.36 31.95 3.34
C ILE A 177 8.04 30.71 2.51
N SER A 178 7.84 30.88 1.20
CA SER A 178 7.66 29.80 0.24
C SER A 178 9.00 29.44 -0.41
N TRP A 179 9.19 28.17 -0.74
CA TRP A 179 10.41 27.66 -1.36
C TRP A 179 10.61 28.28 -2.77
N GLU A 180 11.83 28.71 -3.08
CA GLU A 180 12.24 29.11 -4.44
C GLU A 180 12.44 27.88 -5.34
N ASP A 181 11.37 27.14 -5.60
CA ASP A 181 11.35 26.19 -6.70
C ASP A 181 10.76 26.90 -7.92
N GLY A 182 11.64 27.14 -8.91
CA GLY A 182 11.34 27.92 -10.10
C GLY A 182 10.03 27.52 -10.77
N ALA A 183 9.15 28.51 -10.98
CA ALA A 183 8.04 28.45 -11.92
C ALA A 183 7.18 27.17 -11.86
N ASP A 184 6.67 26.81 -10.68
CA ASP A 184 5.46 25.98 -10.62
C ASP A 184 4.36 26.71 -11.43
N SER A 185 4.03 26.19 -12.62
CA SER A 185 2.99 26.71 -13.54
C SER A 185 1.59 26.85 -12.91
N LYS A 186 1.48 26.37 -11.67
CA LYS A 186 0.30 26.24 -10.83
C LYS A 186 -0.15 27.55 -10.16
N PHE A 187 0.74 28.46 -9.76
CA PHE A 187 0.37 29.70 -9.06
C PHE A 187 1.06 30.96 -9.63
N VAL A 188 1.15 31.03 -10.96
CA VAL A 188 1.76 32.17 -11.67
C VAL A 188 0.76 33.33 -11.77
N SER A 189 1.21 34.57 -11.55
CA SER A 189 0.38 35.76 -11.77
C SER A 189 -0.07 35.82 -13.23
N LYS A 190 -1.37 36.03 -13.46
CA LYS A 190 -1.94 36.15 -14.81
C LYS A 190 -1.89 37.62 -15.24
N SER A 191 -1.71 37.86 -16.54
CA SER A 191 -1.70 39.21 -17.09
C SER A 191 -3.06 39.90 -16.91
N GLU A 192 -3.05 41.22 -16.86
CA GLU A 192 -4.26 42.04 -16.70
C GLU A 192 -5.29 41.76 -17.81
N GLU A 193 -4.81 41.59 -19.04
CA GLU A 193 -5.62 41.26 -20.21
C GLU A 193 -6.27 39.86 -20.11
N TRP A 194 -5.55 38.89 -19.53
CA TRP A 194 -6.10 37.57 -19.25
C TRP A 194 -7.21 37.63 -18.20
N LEU A 195 -7.02 38.40 -17.13
CA LEU A 195 -8.01 38.58 -16.08
C LEU A 195 -9.30 39.20 -16.63
N ARG A 196 -9.21 40.23 -17.48
CA ARG A 196 -10.38 40.87 -18.12
C ARG A 196 -11.20 39.91 -19.00
N LYS A 197 -10.54 38.95 -19.64
CA LYS A 197 -11.17 38.02 -20.59
C LYS A 197 -11.79 36.79 -19.92
N ASN A 198 -11.28 36.39 -18.75
CA ASN A 198 -11.61 35.12 -18.10
C ASN A 198 -12.30 35.28 -16.73
N CYS A 199 -12.38 36.49 -16.18
CA CYS A 199 -13.15 36.74 -14.97
C CYS A 199 -14.58 37.19 -15.30
N TYR A 200 -15.57 36.61 -14.61
CA TYR A 200 -16.97 36.94 -14.81
C TYR A 200 -17.37 38.20 -14.04
N SER A 201 -18.18 39.02 -14.70
CA SER A 201 -19.14 39.92 -14.06
C SER A 201 -20.41 39.11 -13.78
N LEU A 202 -20.80 38.97 -12.52
CA LEU A 202 -22.15 38.53 -12.19
C LEU A 202 -23.05 39.75 -12.38
N GLY A 203 -23.74 39.81 -13.52
CA GLY A 203 -24.71 40.86 -13.81
C GLY A 203 -25.91 40.79 -12.86
N GLU A 204 -26.31 41.96 -12.35
CA GLU A 204 -27.59 42.36 -11.73
C GLU A 204 -28.23 41.51 -10.61
N TYR A 205 -27.69 40.35 -10.27
CA TYR A 205 -28.05 39.61 -9.06
C TYR A 205 -27.01 39.91 -7.99
N ASP A 206 -27.32 40.90 -7.15
CA ASP A 206 -26.54 41.26 -5.97
C ASP A 206 -26.66 40.12 -4.93
N LEU A 207 -25.78 39.12 -5.04
CA LEU A 207 -25.76 37.92 -4.19
C LEU A 207 -25.20 38.17 -2.77
N GLY A 208 -25.15 39.44 -2.32
CA GLY A 208 -24.84 39.79 -0.94
C GLY A 208 -23.48 39.28 -0.44
N PHE A 209 -22.46 39.23 -1.31
CA PHE A 209 -21.10 38.86 -0.90
C PHE A 209 -20.51 39.93 0.04
N PRO A 210 -19.89 39.57 1.19
CA PRO A 210 -19.15 40.53 1.99
C PRO A 210 -17.96 41.07 1.18
N THR A 211 -17.99 42.36 0.93
CA THR A 211 -16.95 43.11 0.24
C THR A 211 -15.81 43.34 1.21
N PHE A 212 -14.70 42.60 1.07
CA PHE A 212 -13.48 42.94 1.80
C PHE A 212 -12.86 44.20 1.18
N GLU A 213 -12.58 45.20 2.04
CA GLU A 213 -11.95 46.46 1.64
C GLU A 213 -10.64 46.24 0.88
N ALA A 214 -10.43 47.11 -0.10
CA ALA A 214 -9.42 47.03 -1.14
C ALA A 214 -8.03 47.50 -0.67
N SER A 215 -7.58 47.11 0.51
CA SER A 215 -6.19 47.35 0.93
C SER A 215 -5.26 46.36 0.22
N GLY A 216 -4.67 46.79 -0.91
CA GLY A 216 -3.63 46.03 -1.62
C GLY A 216 -3.73 45.95 -3.15
N PHE A 217 -4.54 46.79 -3.80
CA PHE A 217 -4.50 46.93 -5.27
C PHE A 217 -3.53 48.04 -5.71
N ASP A 218 -2.89 47.84 -6.87
CA ASP A 218 -2.28 48.93 -7.62
C ASP A 218 -3.41 49.82 -8.20
N GLN A 219 -3.29 51.14 -8.07
CA GLN A 219 -4.35 52.12 -8.40
C GLN A 219 -4.82 52.03 -9.86
N SER A 220 -4.00 51.49 -10.74
CA SER A 220 -4.30 51.29 -12.17
C SER A 220 -5.48 50.34 -12.43
N LEU A 221 -5.69 49.33 -11.57
CA LEU A 221 -6.77 48.34 -11.69
C LEU A 221 -8.07 48.77 -11.02
N ALA A 222 -8.04 49.75 -10.12
CA ALA A 222 -9.24 50.36 -9.55
C ALA A 222 -9.99 51.23 -10.58
N GLY A 223 -9.30 51.75 -11.59
CA GLY A 223 -9.84 52.62 -12.64
C GLY A 223 -10.68 51.95 -13.72
N PHE A 224 -10.90 50.63 -13.64
CA PHE A 224 -11.73 49.86 -14.59
C PHE A 224 -13.19 49.66 -14.14
N SER A 225 -13.61 50.29 -13.04
CA SER A 225 -15.05 50.47 -12.78
C SER A 225 -15.61 51.38 -13.86
N GLY A 226 -16.52 50.85 -14.68
CA GLY A 226 -17.14 51.60 -15.77
C GLY A 226 -17.63 52.98 -15.31
N THR A 227 -17.45 53.97 -16.17
CA THR A 227 -18.06 55.29 -16.05
C THR A 227 -19.58 55.13 -16.06
N GLY A 228 -20.18 55.04 -14.88
CA GLY A 228 -21.64 54.94 -14.71
C GLY A 228 -22.00 54.05 -13.53
N ASP A 229 -22.35 54.71 -12.41
CA ASP A 229 -22.91 54.16 -11.18
C ASP A 229 -22.10 53.06 -10.44
N VAL A 230 -21.76 53.37 -9.19
CA VAL A 230 -20.77 52.63 -8.36
C VAL A 230 -21.33 51.31 -7.79
N SER A 231 -22.56 50.91 -8.14
CA SER A 231 -23.28 49.85 -7.43
C SER A 231 -23.30 48.45 -8.06
N THR A 232 -22.95 48.23 -9.34
CA THR A 232 -23.29 46.92 -9.97
C THR A 232 -22.27 46.29 -10.92
N SER A 233 -20.98 46.67 -10.89
CA SER A 233 -19.98 45.96 -11.71
C SER A 233 -18.66 45.74 -10.98
N ARG A 234 -18.58 44.62 -10.25
CA ARG A 234 -17.35 44.09 -9.66
C ARG A 234 -17.04 42.71 -10.24
N TYR A 235 -15.83 42.53 -10.74
CA TYR A 235 -15.35 41.24 -11.26
C TYR A 235 -14.90 40.33 -10.11
N HIS A 236 -15.37 39.08 -10.09
CA HIS A 236 -14.87 38.06 -9.13
C HIS A 236 -13.63 37.36 -9.71
N CYS A 237 -12.46 38.01 -9.63
CA CYS A 237 -11.18 37.40 -9.99
C CYS A 237 -10.41 36.89 -8.76
N TRP A 238 -9.55 35.90 -8.98
CA TRP A 238 -8.58 35.37 -8.02
C TRP A 238 -7.65 36.48 -7.50
N ARG A 239 -7.63 36.74 -6.17
CA ARG A 239 -6.73 37.73 -5.54
C ARG A 239 -5.31 37.13 -5.45
N ASN A 240 -4.34 37.74 -6.16
CA ASN A 240 -2.89 37.57 -6.01
C ASN A 240 -2.43 36.13 -5.66
N VAL A 241 -2.65 35.15 -6.55
CA VAL A 241 -2.18 33.75 -6.39
C VAL A 241 -0.66 33.62 -6.23
N SER A 242 0.09 34.67 -6.56
CA SER A 242 1.52 34.81 -6.34
C SER A 242 1.91 35.08 -4.87
N ASP A 243 0.97 35.43 -4.00
CA ASP A 243 1.18 35.59 -2.56
C ASP A 243 1.77 34.29 -1.96
N GLU A 244 2.93 34.39 -1.32
CA GLU A 244 3.61 33.25 -0.71
C GLU A 244 2.80 32.61 0.40
N THR A 245 2.04 33.42 1.14
CA THR A 245 1.16 32.96 2.22
C THR A 245 0.10 32.02 1.64
N PHE A 246 -0.49 32.42 0.51
CA PHE A 246 -1.46 31.60 -0.21
C PHE A 246 -0.84 30.27 -0.69
N ARG A 247 0.36 30.31 -1.27
CA ARG A 247 1.06 29.11 -1.76
C ARG A 247 1.32 28.09 -0.64
N ILE A 248 1.70 28.54 0.55
CA ILE A 248 1.90 27.66 1.73
C ILE A 248 0.58 27.01 2.16
N TRP A 249 -0.51 27.76 2.15
CA TRP A 249 -1.82 27.26 2.57
C TRP A 249 -2.41 26.24 1.60
N MET A 250 -2.14 26.39 0.31
CA MET A 250 -2.57 25.45 -0.73
C MET A 250 -1.84 24.11 -0.74
N ARG A 251 -0.72 23.98 0.00
CA ARG A 251 -0.02 22.68 0.16
C ARG A 251 -0.70 21.86 1.26
N ALA A 252 -1.35 20.77 0.89
CA ALA A 252 -2.04 19.91 1.86
C ALA A 252 -1.08 19.31 2.90
N ALA A 253 -1.42 19.41 4.17
CA ALA A 253 -0.77 18.72 5.27
C ALA A 253 -1.20 17.25 5.29
N LEU A 254 -0.25 16.36 5.57
CA LEU A 254 -0.50 14.91 5.64
C LEU A 254 -1.29 14.52 6.90
N LEU A 255 -1.09 15.25 7.99
CA LEU A 255 -1.67 14.97 9.31
C LEU A 255 -2.65 16.08 9.71
N PRO A 256 -3.65 15.76 10.56
CA PRO A 256 -4.63 16.74 11.05
C PRO A 256 -4.07 17.78 12.01
N ASN A 257 -2.93 17.47 12.64
CA ASN A 257 -2.19 18.39 13.49
C ASN A 257 -0.97 18.86 12.71
N PHE A 258 -0.93 20.14 12.37
CA PHE A 258 0.15 20.70 11.56
C PHE A 258 0.43 22.15 11.90
N TRP A 259 1.61 22.57 11.48
CA TRP A 259 2.10 23.94 11.55
C TRP A 259 2.56 24.38 10.16
N LYS A 260 2.30 25.65 9.82
CA LYS A 260 2.71 26.23 8.54
C LYS A 260 3.42 27.54 8.77
N LEU A 261 4.52 27.74 8.05
CA LEU A 261 5.28 28.98 8.13
C LEU A 261 4.38 30.14 7.66
N HIS A 262 4.28 31.18 8.46
CA HIS A 262 3.40 32.31 8.18
C HIS A 262 4.16 33.64 8.07
N ARG A 263 5.20 33.87 8.88
CA ARG A 263 6.07 35.06 8.80
C ARG A 263 7.52 34.71 9.17
N ILE A 264 8.46 35.54 8.73
CA ILE A 264 9.87 35.50 9.16
C ILE A 264 10.23 36.85 9.79
N ILE A 265 10.90 36.82 10.93
CA ILE A 265 11.46 37.99 11.63
C ILE A 265 12.97 37.99 11.36
N PRO A 266 13.48 38.81 10.42
CA PRO A 266 14.88 38.77 10.02
C PRO A 266 15.83 39.18 11.14
N GLY A 267 15.40 40.11 11.99
CA GLY A 267 16.20 40.70 13.07
C GLY A 267 16.31 39.86 14.35
N GLY A 268 15.67 38.69 14.41
CA GLY A 268 15.58 37.89 15.63
C GLY A 268 14.64 38.47 16.69
N LEU A 269 14.58 37.84 17.86
CA LEU A 269 13.80 38.31 19.02
C LEU A 269 14.70 38.28 20.27
N LYS A 270 14.56 39.29 21.13
CA LYS A 270 15.28 39.32 22.41
C LYS A 270 14.43 38.66 23.49
N LYS A 271 15.07 38.24 24.57
CA LYS A 271 14.41 37.81 25.79
C LYS A 271 13.56 38.95 26.34
N GLY A 272 12.27 38.69 26.54
CA GLY A 272 11.33 39.68 27.05
C GLY A 272 9.87 39.27 26.87
N THR A 273 8.97 40.10 27.40
CA THR A 273 7.52 39.95 27.25
C THR A 273 7.09 40.57 25.92
N TYR A 274 6.26 39.84 25.17
CA TYR A 274 5.68 40.31 23.92
C TYR A 274 4.16 40.33 23.98
N HIS A 275 3.58 41.32 23.30
CA HIS A 275 2.15 41.47 23.10
C HIS A 275 1.83 41.17 21.64
N MET A 276 0.94 40.21 21.40
CA MET A 276 0.47 39.88 20.06
C MET A 276 -1.02 40.11 19.96
N GLU A 277 -1.41 40.94 19.01
CA GLU A 277 -2.80 41.15 18.63
C GLU A 277 -3.18 40.11 17.58
N VAL A 278 -4.22 39.34 17.85
CA VAL A 278 -4.75 38.28 17.01
C VAL A 278 -6.15 38.64 16.56
N GLY A 279 -6.32 38.94 15.27
CA GLY A 279 -7.62 39.05 14.64
C GLY A 279 -8.17 37.65 14.35
N LEU A 280 -9.17 37.22 15.13
CA LEU A 280 -9.81 35.92 14.98
C LEU A 280 -10.85 36.01 13.86
N HIS A 281 -10.58 35.36 12.74
CA HIS A 281 -11.44 35.44 11.56
C HIS A 281 -12.20 34.12 11.28
N TYR A 282 -11.78 32.99 11.87
CA TYR A 282 -12.51 31.72 11.76
C TYR A 282 -12.42 30.84 13.03
N SER A 283 -13.52 30.17 13.38
CA SER A 283 -13.61 29.31 14.56
C SER A 283 -13.35 27.83 14.27
N VAL A 284 -12.37 27.22 14.95
CA VAL A 284 -12.00 25.80 14.79
C VAL A 284 -12.76 24.84 15.71
N TRP A 285 -13.69 25.36 16.50
CA TRP A 285 -14.46 24.60 17.50
C TRP A 285 -15.28 23.45 16.94
N PRO A 286 -15.91 23.57 15.75
CA PRO A 286 -16.63 22.45 15.13
C PRO A 286 -15.74 21.22 14.88
N PHE A 287 -14.42 21.42 14.83
CA PHE A 287 -13.43 20.36 14.62
C PHE A 287 -12.86 19.83 15.93
N LEU A 288 -13.31 20.29 17.10
CA LEU A 288 -12.67 19.96 18.39
C LEU A 288 -11.14 20.23 18.31
N GLY A 289 -10.77 21.30 17.61
CA GLY A 289 -9.39 21.70 17.36
C GLY A 289 -9.02 22.98 18.10
N THR A 290 -7.73 23.32 18.06
CA THR A 290 -7.15 24.51 18.67
C THR A 290 -6.27 25.26 17.67
N LYS A 291 -6.17 26.58 17.84
CA LYS A 291 -5.27 27.47 17.10
C LYS A 291 -4.16 27.95 18.03
N GLY A 292 -2.98 28.09 17.46
CA GLY A 292 -1.82 28.59 18.16
C GLY A 292 -0.77 29.11 17.19
N PHE A 293 0.39 29.44 17.75
CA PHE A 293 1.56 29.74 16.98
C PHE A 293 2.81 29.18 17.66
N VAL A 294 3.86 29.05 16.86
CA VAL A 294 5.19 28.66 17.32
C VAL A 294 6.21 29.62 16.73
N LEU A 295 7.00 30.24 17.60
CA LEU A 295 8.20 31.01 17.23
C LEU A 295 9.42 30.14 17.45
N THR A 296 10.31 30.07 16.45
CA THR A 296 11.55 29.27 16.57
C THR A 296 12.67 29.84 15.71
N ASN A 297 13.91 29.75 16.18
CA ASN A 297 15.10 30.12 15.40
C ASN A 297 15.48 28.99 14.40
N ALA A 298 16.19 29.33 13.32
CA ALA A 298 16.72 28.33 12.40
C ALA A 298 18.07 27.76 12.85
N THR A 299 18.28 26.48 12.53
CA THR A 299 19.62 25.86 12.47
C THR A 299 19.96 25.50 11.02
N PRO A 300 21.22 25.13 10.72
CA PRO A 300 21.59 24.61 9.40
C PRO A 300 20.80 23.36 8.94
N LEU A 301 20.14 22.66 9.87
CA LEU A 301 19.27 21.51 9.59
C LEU A 301 17.76 21.87 9.48
N GLY A 302 17.43 23.15 9.60
CA GLY A 302 16.05 23.66 9.63
C GLY A 302 15.53 23.90 11.05
N THR A 303 14.21 23.97 11.19
CA THR A 303 13.50 24.20 12.47
C THR A 303 13.38 22.93 13.32
N ASN A 304 12.88 23.04 14.55
CA ASN A 304 12.83 21.94 15.52
C ASN A 304 12.22 20.65 14.92
N ARG A 305 13.05 19.63 14.70
CA ARG A 305 12.63 18.31 14.21
C ARG A 305 12.95 17.20 15.20
N ARG A 306 12.60 17.36 16.48
CA ARG A 306 12.75 16.34 17.54
C ARG A 306 12.33 14.92 17.16
N LYS A 307 11.34 14.78 16.26
CA LYS A 307 10.90 13.48 15.74
C LYS A 307 11.97 12.77 14.91
N LEU A 308 12.80 13.51 14.19
CA LEU A 308 13.89 13.00 13.35
C LEU A 308 15.05 12.49 14.22
N SER A 309 15.48 13.24 15.24
CA SER A 309 16.52 12.79 16.18
C SER A 309 16.09 11.53 16.94
N VAL A 310 14.85 11.51 17.45
CA VAL A 310 14.25 10.33 18.10
C VAL A 310 14.21 9.14 17.15
N ALA A 311 13.84 9.33 15.88
CA ALA A 311 13.83 8.23 14.90
C ALA A 311 15.22 7.61 14.71
N TYR A 312 16.28 8.42 14.57
CA TYR A 312 17.65 7.91 14.46
C TYR A 312 18.12 7.19 15.72
N LEU A 313 17.79 7.72 16.91
CA LEU A 313 18.12 7.09 18.19
C LEU A 313 17.40 5.75 18.39
N VAL A 314 16.11 5.68 18.05
CA VAL A 314 15.29 4.45 18.16
C VAL A 314 15.79 3.39 17.19
N VAL A 315 15.95 3.73 15.91
CA VAL A 315 16.44 2.79 14.88
C VAL A 315 17.86 2.32 15.20
N GLY A 316 18.73 3.23 15.64
CA GLY A 316 20.08 2.89 16.08
C GLY A 316 20.11 1.96 17.29
N SER A 317 19.24 2.19 18.28
CA SER A 317 19.11 1.36 19.49
C SER A 317 18.57 -0.03 19.19
N PHE A 318 17.55 -0.16 18.33
CA PHE A 318 17.04 -1.46 17.89
C PHE A 318 18.08 -2.24 17.07
N ALA A 319 18.82 -1.57 16.19
CA ALA A 319 19.90 -2.19 15.44
C ALA A 319 21.04 -2.69 16.36
N LEU A 320 21.37 -1.93 17.40
CA LEU A 320 22.37 -2.34 18.39
C LEU A 320 21.88 -3.49 19.27
N ALA A 321 20.63 -3.43 19.75
CA ALA A 321 19.99 -4.51 20.50
C ALA A 321 19.90 -5.81 19.70
N GLY A 322 19.51 -5.72 18.42
CA GLY A 322 19.52 -6.86 17.49
C GLY A 322 20.92 -7.44 17.29
N ALA A 323 21.96 -6.59 17.22
CA ALA A 323 23.34 -7.06 17.14
C ALA A 323 23.78 -7.82 18.40
N ILE A 324 23.44 -7.29 19.59
CA ILE A 324 23.74 -7.89 20.89
C ILE A 324 22.99 -9.21 21.04
N MET A 325 21.70 -9.26 20.68
CA MET A 325 20.90 -10.48 20.71
C MET A 325 21.49 -11.56 19.81
N ILE A 326 21.89 -11.21 18.57
CA ILE A 326 22.55 -12.16 17.65
C ILE A 326 23.90 -12.63 18.21
N ALA A 327 24.66 -11.75 18.85
CA ALA A 327 25.92 -12.13 19.50
C ALA A 327 25.68 -13.08 20.67
N CYS A 328 24.70 -12.80 21.54
CA CYS A 328 24.30 -13.69 22.64
C CYS A 328 23.80 -15.05 22.12
N LEU A 329 22.98 -15.08 21.08
CA LEU A 329 22.50 -16.32 20.46
C LEU A 329 23.63 -17.15 19.81
N LYS A 330 24.69 -16.49 19.32
CA LYS A 330 25.89 -17.17 18.81
C LYS A 330 26.79 -17.69 19.92
N LEU A 331 26.76 -17.06 21.10
CA LEU A 331 27.53 -17.49 22.27
C LEU A 331 26.81 -18.59 23.07
N THR A 332 25.48 -18.68 23.01
CA THR A 332 24.69 -19.70 23.73
C THR A 332 24.42 -20.97 22.93
N LYS A 333 24.57 -20.96 21.60
CA LYS A 333 24.48 -22.18 20.78
C LYS A 333 25.83 -22.89 20.66
N GLY A 334 26.11 -23.78 21.61
CA GLY A 334 26.99 -24.92 21.36
C GLY A 334 26.46 -25.72 20.17
N ARG A 335 27.33 -26.09 19.22
CA ARG A 335 26.98 -26.89 18.04
C ARG A 335 26.27 -28.18 18.48
N PRO A 336 25.02 -28.46 18.07
CA PRO A 336 24.49 -29.81 18.21
C PRO A 336 25.22 -30.71 17.20
N ALA A 337 25.70 -31.86 17.69
CA ALA A 337 26.18 -32.93 16.84
C ALA A 337 25.02 -33.39 15.93
N LYS A 338 25.31 -33.58 14.63
CA LYS A 338 24.34 -34.13 13.68
C LYS A 338 23.92 -35.54 14.16
N PRO A 339 22.63 -35.85 14.31
CA PRO A 339 22.20 -37.23 14.41
C PRO A 339 22.29 -37.85 13.01
N THR A 340 23.20 -38.81 12.84
CA THR A 340 23.15 -39.78 11.75
C THR A 340 22.00 -40.75 12.04
N VAL A 341 20.90 -40.61 11.31
CA VAL A 341 19.84 -41.61 11.24
C VAL A 341 20.09 -42.44 9.98
N GLU A 342 20.46 -43.70 10.15
CA GLU A 342 20.45 -44.69 9.07
C GLU A 342 18.99 -45.07 8.77
N TYR A 343 18.59 -44.99 7.51
CA TYR A 343 17.33 -45.54 7.04
C TYR A 343 17.58 -46.95 6.47
N PRO A 344 16.75 -47.95 6.77
CA PRO A 344 16.83 -49.24 6.10
C PRO A 344 16.43 -49.07 4.63
N ILE A 345 17.31 -49.50 3.73
CA ILE A 345 17.06 -49.55 2.29
C ILE A 345 16.03 -50.66 2.04
N VAL A 346 14.78 -50.29 1.80
CA VAL A 346 13.78 -51.20 1.24
C VAL A 346 13.99 -51.22 -0.28
N THR A 347 14.70 -52.23 -0.77
CA THR A 347 14.79 -52.53 -2.20
C THR A 347 13.44 -52.99 -2.73
N ILE A 348 12.72 -52.10 -3.42
CA ILE A 348 11.60 -52.47 -4.28
C ILE A 348 12.20 -53.05 -5.57
N ARG A 349 12.00 -54.36 -5.81
CA ARG A 349 12.29 -54.97 -7.11
C ARG A 349 11.21 -54.57 -8.11
N PRO A 350 11.53 -53.98 -9.26
CA PRO A 350 10.56 -53.79 -10.33
C PRO A 350 10.21 -55.15 -10.97
N PRO A 351 8.97 -55.34 -11.45
CA PRO A 351 8.59 -56.53 -12.18
C PRO A 351 9.33 -56.57 -13.52
N ALA A 352 9.78 -57.77 -13.89
CA ALA A 352 10.51 -58.01 -15.11
C ALA A 352 9.60 -57.81 -16.32
N ASP A 353 9.91 -56.82 -17.17
CA ASP A 353 9.32 -56.72 -18.49
C ASP A 353 10.33 -57.12 -19.58
N LYS A 354 9.86 -58.04 -20.43
CA LYS A 354 10.59 -58.57 -21.58
C LYS A 354 10.20 -57.73 -22.79
N SER A 355 11.13 -56.93 -23.30
CA SER A 355 11.41 -56.84 -24.75
C SER A 355 12.44 -55.75 -25.02
N LYS A 356 13.55 -56.16 -25.64
CA LYS A 356 14.53 -55.25 -26.22
C LYS A 356 14.17 -55.05 -27.69
N GLY A 357 14.00 -53.80 -28.09
CA GLY A 357 14.09 -53.33 -29.47
C GLY A 357 14.63 -51.92 -29.41
N GLY A 358 15.93 -51.75 -29.71
CA GLY A 358 16.62 -50.48 -29.52
C GLY A 358 16.29 -49.44 -30.58
N PHE A 359 16.57 -48.17 -30.29
CA PHE A 359 17.06 -47.23 -31.29
C PHE A 359 17.75 -46.01 -30.64
N GLN A 360 18.71 -45.47 -31.40
CA GLN A 360 19.70 -44.45 -31.04
C GLN A 360 19.13 -43.02 -30.98
N GLY A 361 19.98 -42.11 -30.47
CA GLY A 361 19.72 -40.70 -30.18
C GLY A 361 19.26 -39.81 -31.34
N GLY A 362 18.83 -38.60 -30.97
CA GLY A 362 18.45 -37.56 -31.93
C GLY A 362 17.96 -36.29 -31.23
N GLU A 363 18.69 -35.21 -31.49
CA GLU A 363 18.53 -33.80 -31.16
C GLU A 363 17.10 -33.24 -30.92
N LYS A 364 17.00 -32.33 -29.93
CA LYS A 364 15.88 -31.39 -29.79
C LYS A 364 16.04 -30.24 -30.79
N LYS A 365 15.14 -30.14 -31.76
CA LYS A 365 14.83 -28.89 -32.47
C LYS A 365 13.35 -28.57 -32.37
N THR A 366 13.10 -27.32 -32.04
CA THR A 366 11.83 -26.61 -31.97
C THR A 366 11.18 -26.49 -33.33
N HIS A 367 9.89 -26.84 -33.47
CA HIS A 367 9.06 -26.36 -34.58
C HIS A 367 7.62 -26.02 -34.15
N ARG A 368 7.34 -24.73 -34.34
CA ARG A 368 6.11 -24.00 -34.64
C ARG A 368 4.95 -24.87 -35.17
N ALA A 369 3.77 -24.76 -34.53
CA ALA A 369 2.54 -25.43 -34.93
C ALA A 369 1.89 -24.75 -36.16
N LEU A 370 1.40 -25.58 -37.10
CA LEU A 370 0.43 -25.23 -38.14
C LEU A 370 -0.93 -25.87 -37.79
N PRO A 371 -2.07 -25.28 -38.22
CA PRO A 371 -3.39 -25.63 -37.71
C PRO A 371 -4.04 -26.75 -38.54
N GLY A 372 -4.78 -27.63 -37.87
CA GLY A 372 -5.74 -28.52 -38.52
C GLY A 372 -5.48 -30.01 -38.31
N MET A 373 -5.71 -30.50 -37.09
CA MET A 373 -6.08 -31.90 -36.90
C MET A 373 -6.99 -31.97 -35.67
N ARG A 374 -8.30 -32.16 -35.91
CA ARG A 374 -9.26 -32.51 -34.86
C ARG A 374 -8.95 -33.94 -34.43
N THR A 375 -8.10 -34.10 -33.43
CA THR A 375 -8.11 -35.32 -32.62
C THR A 375 -9.38 -35.30 -31.78
N ALA A 376 -10.35 -36.14 -32.15
CA ALA A 376 -11.42 -36.50 -31.24
C ALA A 376 -10.78 -37.14 -30.01
N HIS A 377 -10.65 -36.37 -28.93
CA HIS A 377 -10.35 -36.92 -27.62
C HIS A 377 -11.53 -37.82 -27.25
N VAL A 378 -11.30 -39.13 -27.21
CA VAL A 378 -12.19 -40.05 -26.52
C VAL A 378 -12.15 -39.62 -25.06
N GLU A 379 -13.20 -38.97 -24.58
CA GLU A 379 -13.36 -38.63 -23.17
C GLU A 379 -13.44 -39.93 -22.37
N VAL A 380 -12.34 -40.29 -21.72
CA VAL A 380 -12.32 -41.40 -20.79
C VAL A 380 -13.10 -40.96 -19.55
N ALA A 381 -14.30 -41.50 -19.36
CA ALA A 381 -15.10 -41.26 -18.16
C ALA A 381 -14.33 -41.73 -16.91
N ARG A 382 -14.32 -40.91 -15.86
CA ARG A 382 -13.73 -41.21 -14.56
C ARG A 382 -14.72 -42.06 -13.76
N GLU A 383 -14.25 -43.16 -13.20
CA GLU A 383 -15.06 -44.08 -12.39
C GLU A 383 -14.62 -44.00 -10.93
N VAL A 384 -15.53 -43.59 -10.05
CA VAL A 384 -15.34 -43.50 -8.60
C VAL A 384 -16.18 -44.58 -7.94
N VAL A 385 -15.54 -45.49 -7.19
CA VAL A 385 -16.22 -46.64 -6.56
C VAL A 385 -16.18 -46.49 -5.04
N THR A 386 -17.32 -46.73 -4.38
CA THR A 386 -17.44 -46.75 -2.92
C THR A 386 -17.93 -48.13 -2.45
N PRO A 387 -17.21 -48.85 -1.57
CA PRO A 387 -15.86 -48.55 -1.06
C PRO A 387 -14.77 -48.67 -2.12
N ILE A 388 -13.64 -47.98 -1.92
CA ILE A 388 -12.47 -48.01 -2.81
C ILE A 388 -11.98 -49.46 -2.99
N ARG A 389 -11.79 -49.89 -4.24
CA ARG A 389 -11.21 -51.20 -4.58
C ARG A 389 -9.68 -51.16 -4.46
N GLU A 390 -9.08 -52.15 -3.79
CA GLU A 390 -7.63 -52.34 -3.80
C GLU A 390 -7.13 -52.60 -5.24
N GLY A 391 -6.18 -51.81 -5.73
CA GLY A 391 -5.63 -51.91 -7.09
C GLY A 391 -6.34 -51.09 -8.17
N GLY A 392 -7.21 -50.14 -7.80
CA GLY A 392 -7.90 -49.23 -8.73
C GLY A 392 -7.06 -48.06 -9.26
N GLN A 393 -7.74 -47.12 -9.94
CA GLN A 393 -7.15 -45.88 -10.48
C GLN A 393 -6.47 -45.05 -9.38
N VAL A 394 -5.28 -44.50 -9.67
CA VAL A 394 -4.54 -43.64 -8.73
C VAL A 394 -5.07 -42.21 -8.83
N PHE A 395 -5.70 -41.74 -7.76
CA PHE A 395 -6.24 -40.37 -7.65
C PHE A 395 -5.27 -39.43 -6.90
N ALA A 396 -5.48 -38.12 -7.08
CA ALA A 396 -4.72 -37.10 -6.35
C ALA A 396 -5.03 -37.14 -4.84
N THR A 397 -4.04 -36.87 -4.00
CA THR A 397 -4.22 -36.71 -2.55
C THR A 397 -5.03 -35.45 -2.25
N ASN A 398 -5.80 -35.41 -1.15
CA ASN A 398 -6.52 -34.20 -0.74
C ASN A 398 -5.63 -33.10 -0.13
N PHE A 399 -4.32 -33.30 -0.12
CA PHE A 399 -3.33 -32.32 0.32
C PHE A 399 -3.27 -31.11 -0.63
N VAL A 400 -3.38 -29.92 -0.06
CA VAL A 400 -3.28 -28.63 -0.77
C VAL A 400 -2.00 -27.91 -0.31
N SER A 401 -1.29 -27.29 -1.26
CA SER A 401 -0.12 -26.45 -0.98
C SER A 401 -0.14 -25.21 -1.84
N THR A 402 -0.07 -24.04 -1.19
CA THR A 402 0.06 -22.72 -1.81
C THR A 402 1.46 -22.12 -1.66
N SER A 403 2.33 -22.77 -0.88
CA SER A 403 3.73 -22.41 -0.75
C SER A 403 4.50 -22.48 -2.08
N LYS A 404 5.42 -21.53 -2.27
CA LYS A 404 6.27 -21.46 -3.48
C LYS A 404 7.59 -22.20 -3.30
N TYR A 405 8.10 -22.25 -2.07
CA TYR A 405 9.43 -22.77 -1.79
C TYR A 405 9.36 -23.99 -0.88
N THR A 406 10.24 -24.96 -1.14
CA THR A 406 10.62 -25.99 -0.18
C THR A 406 11.92 -25.58 0.49
N LEU A 407 12.28 -26.21 1.61
CA LEU A 407 13.56 -25.94 2.30
C LEU A 407 14.78 -26.07 1.37
N LEU A 408 14.75 -26.99 0.40
CA LEU A 408 15.83 -27.22 -0.56
C LEU A 408 15.76 -26.26 -1.75
N THR A 409 14.56 -25.94 -2.23
CA THR A 409 14.38 -25.08 -3.41
C THR A 409 14.38 -23.60 -3.09
N PHE A 410 14.31 -23.21 -1.81
CA PHE A 410 14.24 -21.81 -1.37
C PHE A 410 15.38 -20.98 -1.94
N VAL A 411 16.64 -21.29 -1.62
CA VAL A 411 17.79 -20.49 -2.07
C VAL A 411 17.91 -20.42 -3.61
N PRO A 412 17.94 -21.53 -4.37
CA PRO A 412 18.14 -21.46 -5.81
C PRO A 412 16.97 -20.78 -6.53
N LEU A 413 15.72 -21.08 -6.17
CA LEU A 413 14.56 -20.50 -6.83
C LEU A 413 14.38 -19.02 -6.45
N ASN A 414 14.58 -18.68 -5.17
CA ASN A 414 14.49 -17.29 -4.71
C ASN A 414 15.55 -16.41 -5.40
N LEU A 415 16.80 -16.89 -5.53
CA LEU A 415 17.83 -16.15 -6.26
C LEU A 415 17.49 -15.98 -7.74
N ILE A 416 17.00 -17.02 -8.42
CA ILE A 416 16.56 -16.92 -9.82
C ILE A 416 15.48 -15.86 -9.97
N LEU A 417 14.47 -15.86 -9.09
CA LEU A 417 13.39 -14.87 -9.11
C LEU A 417 13.90 -13.45 -8.81
N GLN A 418 14.83 -13.29 -7.86
CA GLN A 418 15.43 -11.99 -7.59
C GLN A 418 16.25 -11.47 -8.79
N PHE A 419 16.97 -12.33 -9.51
CA PHE A 419 17.77 -11.92 -10.69
C PHE A 419 16.95 -11.75 -11.98
N GLN A 420 15.66 -12.12 -12.00
CA GLN A 420 14.75 -11.70 -13.06
C GLN A 420 14.50 -10.18 -13.06
N ARG A 421 14.83 -9.48 -11.97
CA ARG A 421 14.80 -8.02 -11.89
C ARG A 421 16.05 -7.44 -12.56
N THR A 422 15.86 -6.63 -13.60
CA THR A 422 16.93 -6.02 -14.41
C THR A 422 17.99 -5.30 -13.57
N ALA A 423 17.57 -4.62 -12.50
CA ALA A 423 18.50 -3.90 -11.61
C ALA A 423 19.44 -4.83 -10.83
N ASN A 424 18.95 -5.98 -10.35
CA ASN A 424 19.78 -6.94 -9.63
C ASN A 424 20.85 -7.56 -10.54
N LEU A 425 20.50 -7.79 -11.81
CA LEU A 425 21.47 -8.21 -12.84
C LEU A 425 22.53 -7.13 -13.08
N TYR A 426 22.13 -5.85 -13.18
CA TYR A 426 23.06 -4.74 -13.32
C TYR A 426 24.05 -4.65 -12.14
N PHE A 427 23.56 -4.71 -10.90
CA PHE A 427 24.44 -4.64 -9.73
C PHE A 427 25.38 -5.84 -9.62
N LEU A 428 24.93 -7.03 -10.05
CA LEU A 428 25.80 -8.20 -10.17
C LEU A 428 26.91 -7.96 -11.19
N CYS A 429 26.59 -7.44 -12.38
CA CYS A 429 27.58 -7.11 -13.40
C CYS A 429 28.60 -6.08 -12.88
N ILE A 430 28.15 -5.02 -12.22
CA ILE A 430 29.04 -4.01 -11.63
C ILE A 430 29.89 -4.61 -10.52
N ALA A 431 29.35 -5.46 -9.64
CA ALA A 431 30.12 -6.10 -8.58
C ALA A 431 31.21 -7.03 -9.14
N VAL A 432 30.92 -7.77 -10.21
CA VAL A 432 31.90 -8.59 -10.92
C VAL A 432 32.98 -7.72 -11.58
N LEU A 433 32.60 -6.66 -12.29
CA LEU A 433 33.54 -5.73 -12.92
C LEU A 433 34.42 -5.02 -11.86
N ALA A 434 33.84 -4.59 -10.75
CA ALA A 434 34.55 -3.95 -9.65
C ALA A 434 35.50 -4.89 -8.88
N SER A 435 35.35 -6.21 -9.06
CA SER A 435 36.29 -7.20 -8.51
C SER A 435 37.62 -7.24 -9.27
N ILE A 436 37.67 -6.64 -10.46
CA ILE A 436 38.89 -6.49 -11.25
C ILE A 436 39.61 -5.22 -10.77
N SER A 437 40.66 -5.41 -9.96
CA SER A 437 41.44 -4.31 -9.35
C SER A 437 42.12 -3.38 -10.36
N LEU A 438 42.25 -3.80 -11.62
CA LEU A 438 42.84 -2.99 -12.70
C LEU A 438 41.93 -1.86 -13.17
N ILE A 439 40.61 -2.08 -13.15
CA ILE A 439 39.62 -1.14 -13.68
C ILE A 439 38.81 -0.45 -12.57
N SER A 440 38.75 -1.06 -11.38
CA SER A 440 37.96 -0.54 -10.27
C SER A 440 38.76 0.47 -9.43
N PRO A 441 38.24 1.70 -9.24
CA PRO A 441 38.86 2.68 -8.34
C PRO A 441 38.59 2.36 -6.86
N MET A 442 37.67 1.42 -6.57
CA MET A 442 37.27 1.02 -5.23
C MET A 442 37.45 -0.48 -5.03
N GLY A 443 37.58 -0.93 -3.78
CA GLY A 443 37.62 -2.36 -3.48
C GLY A 443 36.31 -3.05 -3.86
N GLY A 444 36.38 -4.25 -4.45
CA GLY A 444 35.19 -5.01 -4.87
C GLY A 444 34.19 -5.27 -3.73
N SER A 445 34.66 -5.31 -2.47
CA SER A 445 33.81 -5.42 -1.27
C SER A 445 32.76 -4.31 -1.17
N THR A 446 33.06 -3.09 -1.65
CA THR A 446 32.15 -1.94 -1.64
C THR A 446 30.88 -2.21 -2.45
N PHE A 447 30.92 -3.11 -3.43
CA PHE A 447 29.78 -3.47 -4.28
C PHE A 447 29.12 -4.79 -3.85
N TRP A 448 29.92 -5.79 -3.47
CA TRP A 448 29.39 -7.08 -3.00
C TRP A 448 28.62 -6.97 -1.69
N VAL A 449 29.07 -6.16 -0.73
CA VAL A 449 28.42 -6.05 0.58
C VAL A 449 26.99 -5.48 0.47
N PRO A 450 26.74 -4.34 -0.23
CA PRO A 450 25.38 -3.86 -0.44
C PRO A 450 24.51 -4.85 -1.23
N LEU A 451 25.05 -5.47 -2.30
CA LEU A 451 24.29 -6.44 -3.10
C LEU A 451 23.84 -7.64 -2.26
N ILE A 452 24.75 -8.27 -1.51
CA ILE A 452 24.42 -9.41 -0.65
C ILE A 452 23.43 -9.00 0.46
N THR A 453 23.58 -7.80 1.01
CA THR A 453 22.67 -7.28 2.05
C THR A 453 21.26 -7.09 1.49
N VAL A 454 21.14 -6.53 0.29
CA VAL A 454 19.87 -6.34 -0.40
C VAL A 454 19.21 -7.67 -0.73
N LEU A 455 19.93 -8.58 -1.41
CA LEU A 455 19.40 -9.90 -1.76
C LEU A 455 19.00 -10.70 -0.52
N GLY A 456 19.79 -10.59 0.55
CA GLY A 456 19.53 -11.22 1.85
C GLY A 456 18.29 -10.66 2.53
N ALA A 457 18.11 -9.35 2.55
CA ALA A 457 16.92 -8.71 3.13
C ALA A 457 15.64 -9.11 2.36
N THR A 458 15.70 -9.14 1.03
CA THR A 458 14.59 -9.61 0.18
C THR A 458 14.32 -11.10 0.41
N ALA A 459 15.35 -11.93 0.52
CA ALA A 459 15.19 -13.36 0.80
C ALA A 459 14.53 -13.60 2.17
N VAL A 460 14.93 -12.88 3.22
CA VAL A 460 14.30 -12.99 4.54
C VAL A 460 12.82 -12.63 4.47
N LYS A 461 12.49 -11.54 3.77
CA LYS A 461 11.10 -11.12 3.56
C LYS A 461 10.29 -12.17 2.82
N ASP A 462 10.78 -12.65 1.68
CA ASP A 462 10.11 -13.70 0.88
C ASP A 462 9.96 -15.01 1.67
N GLY A 463 10.96 -15.36 2.48
CA GLY A 463 10.91 -16.53 3.36
C GLY A 463 9.88 -16.39 4.48
N ALA A 464 9.75 -15.20 5.08
CA ALA A 464 8.72 -14.93 6.08
C ALA A 464 7.31 -14.96 5.46
N GLU A 465 7.13 -14.44 4.24
CA GLU A 465 5.87 -14.56 3.50
C GLU A 465 5.51 -16.00 3.19
N ASP A 466 6.46 -16.79 2.69
CA ASP A 466 6.21 -18.19 2.33
C ASP A 466 6.00 -19.07 3.56
N TYR A 467 6.69 -18.80 4.67
CA TYR A 467 6.45 -19.49 5.94
C TYR A 467 5.01 -19.30 6.45
N ARG A 468 4.44 -18.09 6.30
CA ARG A 468 3.03 -17.85 6.63
C ARG A 468 2.08 -18.64 5.70
N ARG A 469 2.46 -18.88 4.44
CA ARG A 469 1.70 -19.77 3.54
C ARG A 469 1.76 -21.21 4.01
N HIS A 470 2.95 -21.71 4.40
CA HIS A 470 3.10 -23.05 4.97
C HIS A 470 2.25 -23.24 6.24
N GLN A 471 2.18 -22.24 7.11
CA GLN A 471 1.29 -22.29 8.29
C GLN A 471 -0.19 -22.36 7.89
N SER A 472 -0.62 -21.53 6.94
CA SER A 472 -2.00 -21.56 6.43
C SER A 472 -2.34 -22.88 5.75
N ASP A 473 -1.42 -23.45 4.97
CA ASP A 473 -1.57 -24.75 4.33
C ASP A 473 -1.67 -25.86 5.40
N LEU A 474 -0.88 -25.79 6.47
CA LEU A 474 -0.92 -26.75 7.58
C LEU A 474 -2.25 -26.69 8.34
N GLU A 475 -2.76 -25.49 8.62
CA GLU A 475 -4.05 -25.27 9.26
C GLU A 475 -5.19 -25.86 8.40
N GLU A 476 -5.20 -25.57 7.10
CA GLU A 476 -6.20 -26.06 6.15
C GLU A 476 -6.17 -27.59 6.03
N ASN A 477 -4.99 -28.19 5.87
CA ASN A 477 -4.86 -29.64 5.70
C ASN A 477 -5.19 -30.42 6.98
N ASN A 478 -4.97 -29.84 8.16
CA ASN A 478 -5.26 -30.49 9.45
C ASN A 478 -6.69 -30.26 9.97
N ARG A 479 -7.52 -29.49 9.25
CA ARG A 479 -8.96 -29.43 9.53
C ARG A 479 -9.53 -30.83 9.57
N GLN A 480 -10.46 -31.05 10.48
CA GLN A 480 -11.03 -32.37 10.74
C GLN A 480 -12.32 -32.58 9.95
N THR A 481 -12.57 -33.80 9.53
CA THR A 481 -13.84 -34.23 8.92
C THR A 481 -14.09 -35.70 9.26
N GLU A 482 -15.30 -36.18 9.05
CA GLU A 482 -15.68 -37.55 9.38
C GLU A 482 -15.72 -38.40 8.12
N VAL A 483 -15.03 -39.53 8.14
CA VAL A 483 -15.04 -40.52 7.05
C VAL A 483 -15.55 -41.85 7.58
N LEU A 484 -16.42 -42.52 6.82
CA LEU A 484 -16.89 -43.85 7.17
C LEU A 484 -15.74 -44.84 7.15
N ASP A 485 -15.46 -45.48 8.28
CA ASP A 485 -14.54 -46.61 8.31
C ASP A 485 -15.31 -47.90 8.00
N HIS A 486 -15.05 -48.49 6.84
CA HIS A 486 -15.74 -49.72 6.43
C HIS A 486 -15.42 -50.94 7.32
N ALA A 487 -14.34 -50.92 8.12
CA ALA A 487 -13.98 -52.01 9.00
C ALA A 487 -14.77 -52.00 10.32
N THR A 488 -14.96 -50.82 10.92
CA THR A 488 -15.75 -50.66 12.15
C THR A 488 -17.23 -50.39 11.84
N GLY A 489 -17.50 -49.81 10.68
CA GLY A 489 -18.81 -49.35 10.24
C GLY A 489 -19.23 -48.00 10.83
N ASP A 490 -18.34 -47.33 11.57
CA ASP A 490 -18.61 -46.04 12.20
C ASP A 490 -17.82 -44.92 11.50
N PHE A 491 -18.29 -43.68 11.69
CA PHE A 491 -17.57 -42.50 11.22
C PHE A 491 -16.38 -42.20 12.14
N LYS A 492 -15.19 -42.08 11.56
CA LYS A 492 -13.97 -41.66 12.26
C LYS A 492 -13.56 -40.25 11.86
N MET A 493 -13.07 -39.49 12.84
CA MET A 493 -12.45 -38.19 12.59
C MET A 493 -11.10 -38.39 11.89
N VAL A 494 -10.93 -37.75 10.73
CA VAL A 494 -9.67 -37.72 9.98
C VAL A 494 -9.32 -36.29 9.58
N PRO A 495 -8.03 -35.96 9.46
CA PRO A 495 -7.61 -34.68 8.88
C PRO A 495 -7.95 -34.63 7.38
N TRP A 496 -8.20 -33.44 6.85
CA TRP A 496 -8.61 -33.24 5.45
C TRP A 496 -7.64 -33.86 4.46
N TRP A 497 -6.32 -33.83 4.71
CA TRP A 497 -5.34 -34.41 3.79
C TRP A 497 -5.46 -35.94 3.62
N GLU A 498 -6.12 -36.64 4.55
CA GLU A 498 -6.29 -38.09 4.52
C GLU A 498 -7.50 -38.54 3.69
N VAL A 499 -8.45 -37.64 3.40
CA VAL A 499 -9.65 -37.93 2.59
C VAL A 499 -9.25 -38.39 1.17
N ARG A 500 -9.88 -39.47 0.69
CA ARG A 500 -9.62 -40.07 -0.63
C ARG A 500 -10.88 -40.10 -1.47
N VAL A 501 -10.69 -40.13 -2.79
CA VAL A 501 -11.77 -40.31 -3.77
C VAL A 501 -12.46 -41.64 -3.52
N GLY A 502 -13.79 -41.63 -3.37
CA GLY A 502 -14.61 -42.78 -3.05
C GLY A 502 -14.94 -42.92 -1.56
N ASP A 503 -14.32 -42.13 -0.68
CA ASP A 503 -14.67 -42.10 0.75
C ASP A 503 -16.07 -41.53 0.94
N LEU A 504 -16.83 -42.12 1.87
CA LEU A 504 -18.10 -41.57 2.34
C LEU A 504 -17.83 -40.59 3.48
N VAL A 505 -18.02 -39.31 3.19
CA VAL A 505 -17.68 -38.19 4.08
C VAL A 505 -18.96 -37.66 4.74
N ARG A 506 -18.94 -37.54 6.07
CA ARG A 506 -19.97 -36.85 6.85
C ARG A 506 -19.44 -35.49 7.27
N VAL A 507 -20.23 -34.45 7.04
CA VAL A 507 -19.93 -33.08 7.47
C VAL A 507 -21.04 -32.62 8.40
N THR A 508 -20.69 -32.32 9.64
CA THR A 508 -21.61 -31.93 10.71
C THR A 508 -21.36 -30.49 11.13
N THR A 509 -22.41 -29.68 11.28
CA THR A 509 -22.34 -28.38 11.96
C THR A 509 -22.43 -28.61 13.46
N VAL A 510 -21.48 -28.08 14.23
CA VAL A 510 -21.44 -28.30 15.69
C VAL A 510 -22.36 -27.33 16.43
N ASP A 511 -22.40 -26.06 16.01
CA ASP A 511 -23.25 -25.00 16.58
C ASP A 511 -23.82 -24.10 15.47
N ASP A 512 -24.98 -23.47 15.69
CA ASP A 512 -25.67 -22.60 14.70
C ASP A 512 -24.82 -21.38 14.25
N GLY A 513 -23.80 -21.01 15.04
CA GLY A 513 -22.83 -19.96 14.69
C GLY A 513 -21.60 -20.45 13.90
N CYS A 514 -21.27 -21.74 13.95
CA CYS A 514 -20.06 -22.31 13.33
C CYS A 514 -20.41 -23.18 12.12
N ALA A 515 -20.43 -22.56 10.94
CA ALA A 515 -20.67 -23.27 9.69
C ALA A 515 -19.49 -24.19 9.34
N ALA A 516 -19.75 -25.50 9.21
CA ALA A 516 -18.76 -26.47 8.80
C ALA A 516 -18.43 -26.30 7.30
N MET A 517 -17.15 -26.40 6.94
CA MET A 517 -16.71 -26.31 5.54
C MET A 517 -16.54 -27.69 4.93
N LEU A 518 -16.83 -27.81 3.63
CA LEU A 518 -16.65 -29.05 2.89
C LEU A 518 -15.16 -29.31 2.58
N PRO A 519 -14.64 -30.53 2.84
CA PRO A 519 -13.21 -30.86 2.73
C PRO A 519 -12.73 -31.08 1.30
N CYS A 520 -13.61 -31.46 0.39
CA CYS A 520 -13.33 -31.74 -1.01
C CYS A 520 -14.63 -31.65 -1.82
N ASP A 521 -14.59 -31.95 -3.11
CA ASP A 521 -15.79 -31.96 -3.94
C ASP A 521 -16.55 -33.27 -3.71
N LEU A 522 -17.80 -33.17 -3.27
CA LEU A 522 -18.65 -34.29 -2.87
C LEU A 522 -19.88 -34.41 -3.77
N VAL A 523 -20.38 -35.63 -3.93
CA VAL A 523 -21.74 -35.89 -4.41
C VAL A 523 -22.64 -36.16 -3.21
N LEU A 524 -23.66 -35.32 -3.04
CA LEU A 524 -24.64 -35.37 -1.96
C LEU A 524 -25.47 -36.67 -2.01
N MET A 525 -25.38 -37.45 -0.94
CA MET A 525 -26.12 -38.70 -0.78
C MET A 525 -27.31 -38.55 0.16
N ALA A 526 -27.12 -37.85 1.28
CA ALA A 526 -28.17 -37.61 2.26
C ALA A 526 -27.91 -36.32 3.06
N SER A 527 -28.98 -35.79 3.65
CA SER A 527 -28.95 -34.59 4.50
C SER A 527 -29.83 -34.75 5.74
N SER A 528 -29.59 -33.93 6.76
CA SER A 528 -30.41 -33.84 7.97
C SER A 528 -31.84 -33.37 7.72
N ASN A 529 -32.09 -32.64 6.64
CA ASN A 529 -33.43 -32.19 6.26
C ASN A 529 -34.25 -33.37 5.73
N VAL A 530 -35.55 -33.39 6.00
CA VAL A 530 -36.46 -34.49 5.61
C VAL A 530 -36.49 -34.67 4.09
N ASP A 531 -36.48 -33.55 3.38
CA ASP A 531 -36.49 -33.51 1.92
C ASP A 531 -35.11 -33.84 1.30
N GLY A 532 -34.09 -34.07 2.12
CA GLY A 532 -32.74 -34.37 1.65
C GLY A 532 -32.00 -33.17 1.05
N THR A 533 -32.45 -31.95 1.37
CA THR A 533 -31.87 -30.68 0.92
C THR A 533 -30.69 -30.27 1.81
N ALA A 534 -29.66 -29.67 1.23
CA ALA A 534 -28.53 -29.06 1.92
C ALA A 534 -28.34 -27.62 1.44
N PHE A 535 -28.11 -26.69 2.36
CA PHE A 535 -27.88 -25.29 2.03
C PHE A 535 -26.39 -24.94 2.14
N LEU A 536 -25.84 -24.43 1.05
CA LEU A 536 -24.44 -24.04 0.93
C LEU A 536 -24.31 -22.54 0.79
N GLU A 537 -23.46 -21.92 1.60
CA GLU A 537 -23.02 -20.55 1.41
C GLU A 537 -21.73 -20.56 0.57
N THR A 538 -21.77 -19.90 -0.59
CA THR A 538 -20.67 -19.85 -1.57
C THR A 538 -19.90 -18.54 -1.58
N ALA A 539 -20.03 -17.73 -0.53
CA ALA A 539 -19.28 -16.48 -0.40
C ALA A 539 -17.76 -16.66 -0.60
N ASN A 540 -17.21 -17.82 -0.23
CA ASN A 540 -15.80 -18.19 -0.43
C ASN A 540 -15.40 -18.48 -1.88
N LEU A 541 -16.35 -18.74 -2.79
CA LEU A 541 -16.12 -19.13 -4.19
C LEU A 541 -16.41 -17.99 -5.17
N ASP A 542 -17.60 -17.39 -5.08
CA ASP A 542 -18.10 -16.39 -6.03
C ASP A 542 -18.53 -15.07 -5.38
N GLY A 543 -18.41 -14.94 -4.05
CA GLY A 543 -18.79 -13.74 -3.31
C GLY A 543 -20.30 -13.55 -3.17
N GLU A 544 -21.11 -14.51 -3.62
CA GLU A 544 -22.56 -14.49 -3.40
C GLU A 544 -22.88 -14.89 -1.95
N THR A 545 -23.66 -14.07 -1.26
CA THR A 545 -24.10 -14.33 0.13
C THR A 545 -25.38 -15.16 0.21
N ASN A 546 -26.06 -15.36 -0.92
CA ASN A 546 -27.27 -16.17 -0.97
C ASN A 546 -26.94 -17.66 -0.80
N LEU A 547 -27.76 -18.35 -0.01
CA LEU A 547 -27.64 -19.79 0.17
C LEU A 547 -28.05 -20.52 -1.11
N LYS A 548 -27.16 -21.39 -1.61
CA LYS A 548 -27.42 -22.28 -2.73
C LYS A 548 -27.99 -23.60 -2.20
N LEU A 549 -29.14 -23.99 -2.71
CA LEU A 549 -29.83 -25.22 -2.34
C LEU A 549 -29.35 -26.40 -3.22
N ARG A 550 -29.03 -27.52 -2.58
CA ARG A 550 -28.57 -28.77 -3.20
C ARG A 550 -29.41 -29.93 -2.69
N ASP A 551 -29.88 -30.80 -3.58
CA ASP A 551 -30.79 -31.88 -3.23
C ASP A 551 -30.14 -33.24 -3.44
N SER A 552 -30.26 -34.09 -2.43
CA SER A 552 -29.92 -35.50 -2.56
C SER A 552 -30.93 -36.23 -3.45
N LEU A 553 -30.55 -37.40 -3.96
CA LEU A 553 -31.49 -38.25 -4.67
C LEU A 553 -32.54 -38.78 -3.69
N GLU A 554 -33.83 -38.52 -3.95
CA GLU A 554 -34.95 -38.90 -3.08
C GLU A 554 -34.94 -40.41 -2.71
N LYS A 555 -34.61 -41.28 -3.68
CA LYS A 555 -34.45 -42.73 -3.44
C LYS A 555 -33.33 -43.04 -2.44
N VAL A 556 -32.21 -42.33 -2.54
CA VAL A 556 -31.03 -42.53 -1.68
C VAL A 556 -31.29 -41.98 -0.28
N GLN A 557 -31.87 -40.78 -0.17
CA GLN A 557 -32.28 -40.16 1.10
C GLN A 557 -33.19 -41.10 1.89
N ARG A 558 -34.29 -41.58 1.29
CA ARG A 558 -35.24 -42.49 1.94
C ARG A 558 -34.65 -43.85 2.31
N SER A 559 -33.64 -44.29 1.57
CA SER A 559 -32.96 -45.53 1.87
C SER A 559 -32.05 -45.34 3.09
N LEU A 560 -31.22 -44.30 3.10
CA LEU A 560 -30.19 -44.06 4.12
C LEU A 560 -30.71 -43.46 5.43
N THR A 561 -31.90 -42.87 5.42
CA THR A 561 -32.43 -42.14 6.57
C THR A 561 -33.84 -42.61 6.94
N HIS A 562 -34.21 -42.40 8.20
CA HIS A 562 -35.59 -42.47 8.67
C HIS A 562 -35.94 -41.13 9.33
N VAL A 563 -37.22 -40.76 9.30
CA VAL A 563 -37.69 -39.52 9.93
C VAL A 563 -37.90 -39.78 11.42
N ALA A 564 -37.31 -38.93 12.24
CA ALA A 564 -37.53 -38.92 13.68
C ALA A 564 -37.70 -37.48 14.17
N MET A 565 -38.49 -37.31 15.22
CA MET A 565 -38.65 -36.01 15.89
C MET A 565 -37.42 -35.73 16.75
N VAL A 566 -36.64 -34.72 16.37
CA VAL A 566 -35.44 -34.26 17.09
C VAL A 566 -35.65 -32.79 17.45
N GLU A 567 -35.64 -32.46 18.75
CA GLU A 567 -35.84 -31.09 19.26
C GLU A 567 -37.16 -30.43 18.81
N GLY A 568 -38.22 -31.22 18.58
CA GLY A 568 -39.56 -30.71 18.23
C GLY A 568 -39.80 -30.45 16.74
N ASN A 569 -38.83 -30.72 15.87
CA ASN A 569 -38.98 -30.70 14.42
C ASN A 569 -38.70 -32.09 13.82
N ASP A 570 -39.36 -32.41 12.69
CA ASP A 570 -39.05 -33.60 11.92
C ASP A 570 -37.65 -33.45 11.29
N GLN A 571 -36.74 -34.37 11.63
CA GLN A 571 -35.38 -34.42 11.08
C GLN A 571 -35.08 -35.83 10.57
N SER A 572 -34.26 -35.89 9.52
CA SER A 572 -33.71 -37.16 9.04
C SER A 572 -32.64 -37.64 10.00
N VAL A 573 -32.73 -38.91 10.41
CA VAL A 573 -31.72 -39.62 11.22
C VAL A 573 -31.11 -40.74 10.39
N LEU A 574 -29.80 -40.90 10.49
CA LEU A 574 -29.05 -41.90 9.73
C LEU A 574 -29.30 -43.32 10.22
N ASP A 575 -29.61 -44.20 9.28
CA ASP A 575 -29.66 -45.65 9.51
C ASP A 575 -28.28 -46.25 9.24
N MET A 576 -27.47 -46.39 10.30
CA MET A 576 -26.07 -46.80 10.19
C MET A 576 -25.89 -48.17 9.54
N ASP A 577 -26.85 -49.10 9.69
CA ASP A 577 -26.74 -50.43 9.09
C ASP A 577 -26.85 -50.37 7.56
N LYS A 578 -27.68 -49.46 7.04
CA LYS A 578 -27.80 -49.21 5.60
C LYS A 578 -26.64 -48.39 5.05
N VAL A 579 -26.15 -47.42 5.82
CA VAL A 579 -24.96 -46.62 5.47
C VAL A 579 -23.74 -47.54 5.32
N LYS A 580 -23.53 -48.50 6.24
CA LYS A 580 -22.45 -49.50 6.15
C LYS A 580 -22.53 -50.35 4.89
N GLY A 581 -23.73 -50.68 4.45
CA GLY A 581 -23.99 -51.54 3.30
C GLY A 581 -23.97 -50.83 1.94
N ILE A 582 -23.82 -49.50 1.90
CA ILE A 582 -23.92 -48.75 0.65
C ILE A 582 -22.78 -49.10 -0.31
N LYS A 583 -23.15 -49.42 -1.54
CA LYS A 583 -22.23 -49.64 -2.65
C LYS A 583 -22.75 -48.84 -3.84
N CYS A 584 -21.92 -47.96 -4.36
CA CYS A 584 -22.24 -47.20 -5.55
C CYS A 584 -21.00 -46.97 -6.40
N THR A 585 -21.25 -46.74 -7.69
CA THR A 585 -20.23 -46.36 -8.66
C THR A 585 -20.67 -45.05 -9.31
N ILE A 586 -19.83 -44.02 -9.23
CA ILE A 586 -20.09 -42.71 -9.84
C ILE A 586 -19.20 -42.58 -11.08
N HIS A 587 -19.84 -42.41 -12.23
CA HIS A 587 -19.19 -42.08 -13.48
C HIS A 587 -19.27 -40.57 -13.70
N CYS A 588 -18.14 -39.87 -13.63
CA CYS A 588 -18.06 -38.43 -13.84
C CYS A 588 -17.05 -38.09 -14.95
N HIS A 589 -17.11 -36.86 -15.46
CA HIS A 589 -16.07 -36.38 -16.37
C HIS A 589 -14.72 -36.25 -15.64
N PRO A 590 -13.60 -36.19 -16.38
CA PRO A 590 -12.33 -35.76 -15.81
C PRO A 590 -12.47 -34.38 -15.14
N PRO A 591 -11.67 -34.10 -14.10
CA PRO A 591 -11.67 -32.80 -13.45
C PRO A 591 -11.45 -31.64 -14.43
N ASP A 592 -12.25 -30.57 -14.32
CA ASP A 592 -12.24 -29.40 -15.19
C ASP A 592 -12.34 -28.07 -14.39
N MET A 593 -12.14 -26.95 -15.06
CA MET A 593 -12.22 -25.60 -14.47
C MET A 593 -13.64 -25.00 -14.46
N MET A 594 -14.65 -25.68 -15.00
CA MET A 594 -16.01 -25.15 -15.09
C MET A 594 -16.71 -25.27 -13.73
N LEU A 595 -16.71 -24.16 -12.96
CA LEU A 595 -17.14 -24.14 -11.57
C LEU A 595 -18.58 -24.67 -11.37
N TYR A 596 -19.49 -24.32 -12.28
CA TYR A 596 -20.94 -24.60 -12.16
C TYR A 596 -21.40 -25.85 -12.92
N GLU A 597 -20.55 -26.44 -13.75
CA GLU A 597 -20.91 -27.62 -14.52
C GLU A 597 -20.42 -28.89 -13.81
N PHE A 598 -21.33 -29.82 -13.57
CA PHE A 598 -20.97 -31.16 -13.10
C PHE A 598 -21.98 -32.14 -13.68
N ASN A 599 -21.52 -32.91 -14.66
CA ASN A 599 -22.30 -33.97 -15.27
C ASN A 599 -21.73 -35.31 -14.80
N ALA A 600 -22.56 -36.10 -14.13
CA ALA A 600 -22.17 -37.42 -13.66
C ALA A 600 -23.36 -38.37 -13.70
N ARG A 601 -23.10 -39.65 -13.50
CA ARG A 601 -24.11 -40.70 -13.33
C ARG A 601 -23.71 -41.55 -12.16
N ILE A 602 -24.68 -41.97 -11.36
CA ILE A 602 -24.47 -42.88 -10.25
C ILE A 602 -25.18 -44.20 -10.52
N ASP A 603 -24.45 -45.30 -10.47
CA ASP A 603 -24.98 -46.66 -10.40
C ASP A 603 -25.13 -47.02 -8.92
N ILE A 604 -26.38 -47.08 -8.46
CA ILE A 604 -26.74 -47.43 -7.09
C ILE A 604 -28.03 -48.24 -7.10
N PHE A 605 -28.10 -49.27 -6.25
CA PHE A 605 -29.23 -50.21 -6.21
C PHE A 605 -29.51 -50.94 -7.55
N GLY A 606 -28.52 -51.02 -8.44
CA GLY A 606 -28.65 -51.66 -9.75
C GLY A 606 -29.36 -50.80 -10.81
N GLU A 607 -29.54 -49.50 -10.53
CA GLU A 607 -30.05 -48.51 -11.49
C GLU A 607 -29.00 -47.42 -11.72
N GLU A 608 -28.84 -47.00 -12.98
CA GLU A 608 -28.00 -45.86 -13.38
C GLU A 608 -28.85 -44.58 -13.38
N ILE A 609 -28.53 -43.64 -12.49
CA ILE A 609 -29.27 -42.39 -12.28
C ILE A 609 -28.38 -41.20 -12.68
N PRO A 610 -28.85 -40.27 -13.53
CA PRO A 610 -28.09 -39.07 -13.86
C PRO A 610 -28.02 -38.10 -12.68
N LEU A 611 -26.85 -37.49 -12.49
CA LEU A 611 -26.57 -36.45 -11.50
C LEU A 611 -26.39 -35.11 -12.21
N ASN A 612 -26.99 -34.05 -11.65
CA ASN A 612 -26.95 -32.71 -12.20
C ASN A 612 -26.15 -31.76 -11.29
N GLY A 613 -25.27 -30.95 -11.87
CA GLY A 613 -24.50 -29.92 -11.16
C GLY A 613 -25.06 -28.50 -11.25
N MET A 614 -25.96 -28.24 -12.20
CA MET A 614 -26.02 -26.96 -12.92
C MET A 614 -26.92 -25.87 -12.31
N SER A 615 -27.72 -26.15 -11.27
CA SER A 615 -28.64 -25.19 -10.65
C SER A 615 -29.16 -25.67 -9.29
N SER A 616 -29.95 -24.84 -8.59
CA SER A 616 -30.69 -25.22 -7.37
C SER A 616 -31.30 -26.62 -7.52
N GLY A 617 -30.98 -27.51 -6.58
CA GLY A 617 -31.39 -28.92 -6.60
C GLY A 617 -30.39 -29.91 -7.22
N GLY A 618 -29.21 -29.46 -7.65
CA GLY A 618 -28.12 -30.36 -8.06
C GLY A 618 -27.49 -31.11 -6.88
N GLN A 619 -26.80 -32.23 -7.17
CA GLN A 619 -26.20 -33.12 -6.15
C GLN A 619 -24.73 -32.76 -5.82
N PHE A 620 -24.10 -31.86 -6.58
CA PHE A 620 -22.68 -31.56 -6.42
C PHE A 620 -22.44 -30.52 -5.32
N LEU A 621 -21.56 -30.85 -4.37
CA LEU A 621 -21.13 -29.97 -3.29
C LEU A 621 -19.65 -29.63 -3.48
N GLN A 622 -19.31 -28.34 -3.44
CA GLN A 622 -17.98 -27.85 -3.76
C GLN A 622 -17.10 -27.72 -2.51
N ARG A 623 -15.80 -28.00 -2.65
CA ARG A 623 -14.84 -27.74 -1.58
C ARG A 623 -14.91 -26.29 -1.07
N SER A 624 -14.72 -26.12 0.24
CA SER A 624 -14.65 -24.82 0.92
C SER A 624 -15.95 -23.99 0.91
N THR A 625 -17.09 -24.55 0.48
CA THR A 625 -18.41 -23.96 0.80
C THR A 625 -18.79 -24.24 2.24
N LYS A 626 -19.45 -23.28 2.88
CA LYS A 626 -19.95 -23.41 4.24
C LYS A 626 -21.33 -24.07 4.23
N LEU A 627 -21.52 -25.08 5.08
CA LEU A 627 -22.82 -25.71 5.31
C LEU A 627 -23.62 -24.85 6.30
N LYS A 628 -24.79 -24.37 5.87
CA LYS A 628 -25.71 -23.54 6.67
C LYS A 628 -27.08 -24.22 6.73
N ASN A 629 -27.87 -23.92 7.77
CA ASN A 629 -29.25 -24.42 7.93
C ASN A 629 -29.41 -25.95 7.72
N THR A 630 -28.34 -26.71 7.97
CA THR A 630 -28.25 -28.15 7.70
C THR A 630 -27.32 -28.73 8.76
N LYS A 631 -27.85 -29.56 9.67
CA LYS A 631 -27.09 -30.09 10.82
C LYS A 631 -25.97 -31.04 10.39
N TRP A 632 -26.25 -31.86 9.39
CA TRP A 632 -25.28 -32.77 8.83
C TRP A 632 -25.60 -33.11 7.37
N THR A 633 -24.58 -33.44 6.60
CA THR A 633 -24.71 -33.99 5.25
C THR A 633 -23.73 -35.15 5.06
N ILE A 634 -24.12 -36.11 4.22
CA ILE A 634 -23.26 -37.21 3.77
C ILE A 634 -23.06 -37.09 2.26
N GLY A 635 -21.83 -37.21 1.81
CA GLY A 635 -21.50 -37.27 0.40
C GLY A 635 -20.33 -38.19 0.08
N VAL A 636 -20.23 -38.61 -1.18
CA VAL A 636 -19.09 -39.38 -1.70
C VAL A 636 -18.07 -38.43 -2.29
N ALA A 637 -16.81 -38.56 -1.88
CA ALA A 637 -15.71 -37.75 -2.42
C ALA A 637 -15.41 -38.12 -3.88
N VAL A 638 -15.56 -37.15 -4.80
CA VAL A 638 -15.33 -37.36 -6.24
C VAL A 638 -14.03 -36.72 -6.74
N TYR A 639 -13.73 -35.50 -6.30
CA TYR A 639 -12.45 -34.83 -6.59
C TYR A 639 -11.78 -34.36 -5.30
N THR A 640 -10.47 -34.57 -5.21
CA THR A 640 -9.66 -34.28 -4.01
C THR A 640 -8.45 -33.43 -4.36
N GLY A 641 -8.06 -32.55 -3.43
CA GLY A 641 -6.85 -31.72 -3.54
C GLY A 641 -6.83 -30.92 -4.82
N LYS A 642 -5.73 -31.03 -5.59
CA LYS A 642 -5.54 -30.30 -6.87
C LYS A 642 -6.62 -30.58 -7.92
N GLU A 643 -7.39 -31.66 -7.77
CA GLU A 643 -8.46 -31.99 -8.72
C GLU A 643 -9.79 -31.31 -8.42
N THR A 644 -9.96 -30.74 -7.22
CA THR A 644 -11.19 -29.99 -6.91
C THR A 644 -11.35 -28.77 -7.81
N LYS A 645 -12.60 -28.44 -8.16
CA LYS A 645 -12.90 -27.34 -9.10
C LYS A 645 -12.35 -26.00 -8.61
N ILE A 646 -12.36 -25.75 -7.29
CA ILE A 646 -11.76 -24.54 -6.71
C ILE A 646 -10.25 -24.48 -6.91
N GLN A 647 -9.53 -25.60 -6.72
CA GLN A 647 -8.08 -25.66 -6.88
C GLN A 647 -7.68 -25.57 -8.35
N MET A 648 -8.50 -26.08 -9.26
CA MET A 648 -8.28 -25.91 -10.70
C MET A 648 -8.48 -24.47 -11.18
N ASN A 649 -9.34 -23.71 -10.50
CA ASN A 649 -9.53 -22.28 -10.76
C ASN A 649 -8.51 -21.40 -10.02
N MET A 650 -7.74 -21.96 -9.09
CA MET A 650 -6.60 -21.27 -8.51
C MET A 650 -5.44 -21.29 -9.51
N ASN A 651 -5.32 -20.20 -10.25
CA ASN A 651 -4.12 -19.94 -11.03
C ASN A 651 -2.93 -19.76 -10.09
N ASP A 652 -1.77 -20.31 -10.47
CA ASP A 652 -0.50 -19.92 -9.86
C ASP A 652 -0.44 -18.38 -9.91
N PRO A 653 -0.24 -17.70 -8.76
CA PRO A 653 -0.31 -16.25 -8.72
C PRO A 653 0.69 -15.70 -9.74
N PRO A 654 0.22 -15.02 -10.81
CA PRO A 654 1.13 -14.50 -11.81
C PRO A 654 2.09 -13.53 -11.13
N ASN A 655 3.33 -13.43 -11.63
CA ASN A 655 4.26 -12.40 -11.18
C ASN A 655 3.71 -11.03 -11.61
N LYS A 656 2.79 -10.48 -10.82
CA LYS A 656 2.20 -9.17 -11.03
C LYS A 656 3.26 -8.12 -10.70
N VAL A 657 3.76 -7.47 -11.74
CA VAL A 657 4.62 -6.29 -11.64
C VAL A 657 3.71 -5.08 -11.44
N SER A 658 3.91 -4.32 -10.37
CA SER A 658 3.05 -3.15 -10.10
C SER A 658 3.34 -2.00 -11.05
N ASP A 659 2.39 -1.07 -11.18
CA ASP A 659 2.56 0.06 -12.10
C ASP A 659 3.68 1.03 -11.65
N ILE A 660 3.94 1.06 -10.33
CA ILE A 660 5.11 1.73 -9.76
C ILE A 660 6.41 1.03 -10.21
N GLU A 661 6.47 -0.31 -10.19
CA GLU A 661 7.64 -1.04 -10.69
C GLU A 661 7.88 -0.80 -12.19
N LYS A 662 6.82 -0.73 -13.01
CA LYS A 662 6.95 -0.41 -14.44
C LYS A 662 7.52 1.00 -14.65
N SER A 663 7.03 1.97 -13.89
CA SER A 663 7.51 3.36 -13.94
C SER A 663 8.96 3.47 -13.49
N LEU A 664 9.33 2.75 -12.42
CA LEU A 664 10.68 2.68 -11.90
C LEU A 664 11.66 2.06 -12.90
N ASN A 665 11.28 0.97 -13.58
CA ASN A 665 12.09 0.38 -14.64
C ASN A 665 12.35 1.37 -15.78
N ARG A 666 11.37 2.21 -16.14
CA ARG A 666 11.54 3.27 -17.14
C ARG A 666 12.60 4.29 -16.72
N PHE A 667 12.58 4.74 -15.47
CA PHE A 667 13.61 5.65 -14.93
C PHE A 667 15.00 5.03 -14.95
N ILE A 668 15.11 3.74 -14.61
CA ILE A 668 16.39 3.03 -14.63
C ILE A 668 16.97 2.94 -16.04
N PHE A 669 16.17 2.64 -17.05
CA PHE A 669 16.66 2.64 -18.43
C PHE A 669 17.14 4.02 -18.88
N MET A 670 16.46 5.10 -18.46
CA MET A 670 16.93 6.47 -18.73
C MET A 670 18.25 6.77 -18.02
N LEU A 671 18.41 6.36 -16.76
CA LEU A 671 19.66 6.50 -16.01
C LEU A 671 20.80 5.68 -16.62
N PHE A 672 20.54 4.47 -17.13
CA PHE A 672 21.54 3.69 -17.87
C PHE A 672 22.00 4.41 -19.14
N GLY A 673 21.06 4.98 -19.91
CA GLY A 673 21.39 5.76 -21.10
C GLY A 673 22.25 6.99 -20.78
N MET A 674 21.89 7.72 -19.73
CA MET A 674 22.67 8.86 -19.23
C MET A 674 24.08 8.44 -18.77
N LEU A 675 24.16 7.39 -17.96
CA LEU A 675 25.41 6.82 -17.45
C LEU A 675 26.33 6.41 -18.61
N PHE A 676 25.81 5.67 -19.59
CA PHE A 676 26.56 5.25 -20.78
C PHE A 676 27.11 6.46 -21.56
N THR A 677 26.29 7.51 -21.71
CA THR A 677 26.68 8.73 -22.43
C THR A 677 27.82 9.45 -21.71
N ILE A 678 27.70 9.67 -20.40
CA ILE A 678 28.74 10.35 -19.60
C ILE A 678 30.04 9.54 -19.60
N CYS A 679 29.96 8.22 -19.44
CA CYS A 679 31.15 7.35 -19.51
C CYS A 679 31.82 7.43 -20.87
N THR A 680 31.05 7.47 -21.95
CA THR A 680 31.56 7.56 -23.33
C THR A 680 32.24 8.90 -23.60
N VAL A 681 31.63 10.02 -23.20
CA VAL A 681 32.24 11.36 -23.33
C VAL A 681 33.53 11.44 -22.51
N GLY A 682 33.52 10.94 -21.28
CA GLY A 682 34.70 10.90 -20.42
C GLY A 682 35.83 10.04 -20.99
N ALA A 683 35.51 8.87 -21.55
CA ALA A 683 36.47 7.98 -22.19
C ALA A 683 37.11 8.59 -23.44
N ILE A 684 36.32 9.27 -24.28
CA ILE A 684 36.84 10.00 -25.45
C ILE A 684 37.77 11.13 -24.99
N GLY A 685 37.35 11.92 -24.00
CA GLY A 685 38.17 13.00 -23.44
C GLY A 685 39.50 12.49 -22.89
N ALA A 686 39.48 11.41 -22.12
CA ALA A 686 40.68 10.78 -21.58
C ALA A 686 41.61 10.22 -22.67
N GLY A 687 41.05 9.56 -23.68
CA GLY A 687 41.83 9.03 -24.82
C GLY A 687 42.47 10.14 -25.65
N LEU A 688 41.74 11.22 -25.94
CA LEU A 688 42.26 12.39 -26.65
C LEU A 688 43.36 13.09 -25.84
N PHE A 689 43.17 13.27 -24.54
CA PHE A 689 44.17 13.87 -23.66
C PHE A 689 45.44 13.01 -23.59
N ALA A 690 45.31 11.68 -23.43
CA ALA A 690 46.45 10.76 -23.41
C ALA A 690 47.26 10.77 -24.73
N GLY A 691 46.59 11.04 -25.86
CA GLY A 691 47.23 11.19 -27.17
C GLY A 691 47.87 12.56 -27.44
N SER A 692 47.59 13.58 -26.60
CA SER A 692 48.11 14.93 -26.79
C SER A 692 49.63 15.03 -26.57
N GLU A 693 50.28 15.97 -27.27
CA GLU A 693 51.71 16.22 -27.09
C GLU A 693 52.06 16.63 -25.64
N THR A 694 51.16 17.37 -25.00
CA THR A 694 51.27 17.78 -23.59
C THR A 694 51.36 16.57 -22.66
N ALA A 695 50.46 15.58 -22.80
CA ALA A 695 50.48 14.39 -21.94
C ALA A 695 51.69 13.50 -22.23
N ARG A 696 52.13 13.41 -23.49
CA ARG A 696 53.32 12.63 -23.89
C ARG A 696 54.63 13.24 -23.41
N GLY A 697 54.70 14.57 -23.31
CA GLY A 697 55.86 15.34 -22.85
C GLY A 697 56.02 15.44 -21.33
N SER A 698 54.96 15.18 -20.57
CA SER A 698 54.98 15.25 -19.10
C SER A 698 55.59 14.01 -18.46
N TRP A 699 56.86 14.09 -18.06
CA TRP A 699 57.62 12.99 -17.45
C TRP A 699 56.97 12.39 -16.19
N TYR A 700 56.23 13.19 -15.43
CA TYR A 700 55.56 12.77 -14.20
C TYR A 700 54.27 11.96 -14.45
N LEU A 701 53.77 11.88 -15.69
CA LEU A 701 52.58 11.09 -16.07
C LEU A 701 52.92 9.70 -16.63
N LYS A 702 54.21 9.30 -16.63
CA LYS A 702 54.71 7.99 -17.09
C LYS A 702 55.42 7.23 -15.95
N PRO A 703 54.70 6.61 -15.00
CA PRO A 703 55.34 5.87 -13.92
C PRO A 703 55.92 4.53 -14.44
N GLU A 704 57.13 4.17 -14.03
CA GLU A 704 57.76 2.87 -14.40
C GLU A 704 57.04 1.65 -13.80
N ASN A 705 56.27 1.85 -12.71
CA ASN A 705 55.38 0.85 -12.09
C ASN A 705 54.06 1.54 -11.70
N SER A 706 53.08 1.60 -12.59
CA SER A 706 51.73 2.09 -12.27
C SER A 706 50.74 0.93 -12.15
N THR A 707 49.90 0.96 -11.11
CA THR A 707 48.70 0.12 -10.99
C THR A 707 47.51 0.70 -11.78
N VAL A 708 47.62 1.96 -12.20
CA VAL A 708 46.63 2.70 -12.98
C VAL A 708 47.09 2.70 -14.44
N VAL A 709 46.28 2.13 -15.34
CA VAL A 709 46.59 2.00 -16.77
C VAL A 709 46.29 3.33 -17.48
N PHE A 710 47.12 4.33 -17.21
CA PHE A 710 47.19 5.55 -18.03
C PHE A 710 48.41 5.42 -18.95
N ASP A 711 48.20 4.84 -20.12
CA ASP A 711 49.25 4.65 -21.13
C ASP A 711 49.13 5.70 -22.24
N THR A 712 50.18 6.52 -22.37
CA THR A 712 50.30 7.55 -23.42
C THR A 712 50.74 6.98 -24.78
N ALA A 713 51.24 5.74 -24.80
CA ALA A 713 51.59 5.00 -26.02
C ALA A 713 50.36 4.33 -26.65
N ALA A 714 49.35 3.95 -25.85
CA ALA A 714 48.11 3.32 -26.30
C ALA A 714 46.85 4.11 -25.88
N PRO A 715 46.57 5.29 -26.50
CA PRO A 715 45.46 6.16 -26.11
C PRO A 715 44.08 5.50 -26.20
N ALA A 716 43.90 4.56 -27.14
CA ALA A 716 42.66 3.78 -27.26
C ALA A 716 42.43 2.84 -26.05
N VAL A 717 43.49 2.21 -25.54
CA VAL A 717 43.42 1.32 -24.36
C VAL A 717 43.10 2.13 -23.11
N THR A 718 43.75 3.29 -22.95
CA THR A 718 43.47 4.24 -21.87
C THR A 718 42.02 4.72 -21.89
N GLY A 719 41.46 5.01 -23.07
CA GLY A 719 40.05 5.34 -23.23
C GLY A 719 39.10 4.21 -22.79
N ILE A 720 39.34 2.97 -23.22
CA ILE A 720 38.50 1.80 -22.86
C ILE A 720 38.56 1.52 -21.35
N ILE A 721 39.74 1.59 -20.74
CA ILE A 721 39.89 1.36 -19.31
C ILE A 721 39.21 2.49 -18.52
N THR A 722 39.37 3.74 -18.95
CA THR A 722 38.69 4.88 -18.34
C THR A 722 37.16 4.75 -18.45
N TRP A 723 36.65 4.23 -19.57
CA TRP A 723 35.23 3.95 -19.74
C TRP A 723 34.71 2.95 -18.68
N LEU A 724 35.44 1.84 -18.47
CA LEU A 724 35.09 0.83 -17.46
C LEU A 724 35.21 1.39 -16.03
N THR A 725 36.25 2.17 -15.76
CA THR A 725 36.46 2.84 -14.46
C THR A 725 35.35 3.84 -14.16
N TYR A 726 34.93 4.65 -15.14
CA TYR A 726 33.82 5.58 -14.99
C TYR A 726 32.48 4.88 -14.85
N LEU A 727 32.27 3.76 -15.56
CA LEU A 727 31.07 2.94 -15.40
C LEU A 727 30.93 2.43 -13.96
N ILE A 728 32.03 1.95 -13.35
CA ILE A 728 32.06 1.49 -11.95
C ILE A 728 31.91 2.66 -10.96
N LEU A 729 32.59 3.78 -11.20
CA LEU A 729 32.55 4.95 -10.32
C LEU A 729 31.16 5.59 -10.27
N LEU A 730 30.54 5.77 -11.44
CA LEU A 730 29.24 6.41 -11.60
C LEU A 730 28.07 5.42 -11.45
N SER A 731 28.33 4.14 -11.18
CA SER A 731 27.28 3.14 -10.99
C SER A 731 26.35 3.45 -9.82
N LEU A 732 26.81 4.28 -8.87
CA LEU A 732 26.07 4.80 -7.71
C LEU A 732 24.90 5.71 -8.10
N LEU A 733 24.85 6.20 -9.34
CA LEU A 733 23.73 6.98 -9.88
C LEU A 733 22.42 6.20 -9.80
N ILE A 734 22.49 4.86 -9.89
CA ILE A 734 21.34 3.98 -9.72
C ILE A 734 21.38 3.43 -8.30
N PRO A 735 20.55 3.96 -7.39
CA PRO A 735 20.61 3.61 -5.97
C PRO A 735 20.22 2.15 -5.74
N ILE A 736 21.18 1.35 -5.25
CA ILE A 736 20.97 -0.05 -4.85
C ILE A 736 19.83 -0.20 -3.84
N SER A 737 19.69 0.77 -2.94
CA SER A 737 18.69 0.76 -1.87
C SER A 737 17.25 0.99 -2.34
N LEU A 738 17.03 1.54 -3.54
CA LEU A 738 15.68 1.95 -3.98
C LEU A 738 14.69 0.80 -3.96
N TYR A 739 15.07 -0.37 -4.50
CA TYR A 739 14.18 -1.53 -4.54
C TYR A 739 13.87 -2.11 -3.16
N VAL A 740 14.89 -2.24 -2.32
CA VAL A 740 14.68 -2.77 -0.96
C VAL A 740 13.86 -1.81 -0.13
N SER A 741 14.11 -0.50 -0.22
CA SER A 741 13.31 0.49 0.48
C SER A 741 11.84 0.41 0.07
N ILE A 742 11.53 0.30 -1.22
CA ILE A 742 10.15 0.15 -1.70
C ILE A 742 9.52 -1.15 -1.18
N GLU A 743 10.22 -2.29 -1.26
CA GLU A 743 9.73 -3.57 -0.74
C GLU A 743 9.46 -3.52 0.77
N MET A 744 10.33 -2.85 1.53
CA MET A 744 10.16 -2.68 2.97
C MET A 744 8.98 -1.76 3.28
N VAL A 745 8.81 -0.66 2.55
CA VAL A 745 7.64 0.22 2.66
C VAL A 745 6.36 -0.55 2.39
N LYS A 746 6.30 -1.34 1.30
CA LYS A 746 5.15 -2.21 0.98
C LYS A 746 4.86 -3.21 2.09
N THR A 747 5.89 -3.81 2.67
CA THR A 747 5.77 -4.74 3.79
C THR A 747 5.19 -4.03 5.03
N VAL A 748 5.63 -2.81 5.32
CA VAL A 748 5.06 -2.00 6.41
C VAL A 748 3.59 -1.66 6.14
N ILE A 749 3.24 -1.25 4.92
CA ILE A 749 1.84 -0.98 4.55
C ILE A 749 0.96 -2.22 4.76
N MET A 750 1.43 -3.39 4.31
CA MET A 750 0.75 -4.67 4.53
C MET A 750 0.51 -4.95 6.03
N LEU A 751 1.50 -4.67 6.89
CA LEU A 751 1.36 -4.82 8.34
C LEU A 751 0.37 -3.82 8.94
N VAL A 752 0.38 -2.57 8.47
CA VAL A 752 -0.57 -1.54 8.93
C VAL A 752 -2.00 -1.91 8.55
N ILE A 753 -2.23 -2.35 7.30
CA ILE A 753 -3.53 -2.86 6.86
C ILE A 753 -4.00 -3.99 7.79
N SER A 754 -3.13 -4.97 8.05
CA SER A 754 -3.49 -6.13 8.89
C SER A 754 -3.65 -5.79 10.38
N ALA A 755 -3.17 -4.64 10.83
CA ALA A 755 -3.28 -4.16 12.21
C ALA A 755 -4.40 -3.13 12.39
N ASP A 756 -5.15 -2.82 11.33
CA ASP A 756 -6.22 -1.84 11.38
C ASP A 756 -7.42 -2.38 12.17
N ARG A 757 -7.82 -1.64 13.19
CA ARG A 757 -8.96 -1.99 14.06
C ARG A 757 -10.30 -1.69 13.38
N GLU A 758 -10.36 -0.76 12.44
CA GLU A 758 -11.60 -0.46 11.72
C GLU A 758 -11.95 -1.55 10.70
N MET A 759 -10.97 -2.36 10.30
CA MET A 759 -11.16 -3.53 9.43
C MET A 759 -11.23 -4.86 10.22
N TYR A 760 -11.56 -4.81 11.51
CA TYR A 760 -11.75 -5.98 12.36
C TYR A 760 -13.24 -6.29 12.53
N VAL A 761 -13.61 -7.56 12.33
CA VAL A 761 -14.98 -8.04 12.50
C VAL A 761 -15.10 -8.73 13.86
N GLU A 762 -15.80 -8.11 14.81
CA GLU A 762 -15.93 -8.59 16.19
C GLU A 762 -16.76 -9.90 16.29
N GLU A 763 -17.80 -10.04 15.48
CA GLU A 763 -18.69 -11.22 15.49
C GLU A 763 -17.95 -12.52 15.14
N GLU A 764 -16.92 -12.45 14.28
CA GLU A 764 -16.14 -13.60 13.80
C GLU A 764 -14.72 -13.68 14.40
N ASP A 765 -14.35 -12.76 15.31
CA ASP A 765 -12.97 -12.58 15.80
C ASP A 765 -11.93 -12.56 14.65
N LEU A 766 -12.26 -11.83 13.58
CA LEU A 766 -11.52 -11.88 12.33
C LEU A 766 -10.86 -10.53 12.01
N PRO A 767 -9.51 -10.42 12.12
CA PRO A 767 -8.79 -9.24 11.66
C PRO A 767 -8.59 -9.27 10.14
N SER A 768 -8.41 -8.09 9.55
CA SER A 768 -7.97 -7.99 8.16
C SER A 768 -6.60 -8.67 7.98
N LYS A 769 -6.42 -9.39 6.86
CA LYS A 769 -5.22 -10.20 6.64
C LYS A 769 -4.66 -10.00 5.24
N ALA A 770 -3.67 -9.12 5.11
CA ALA A 770 -3.01 -8.88 3.84
C ALA A 770 -2.03 -10.04 3.51
N ARG A 771 -2.34 -10.80 2.46
CA ARG A 771 -1.60 -12.02 2.06
C ARG A 771 -0.40 -11.76 1.12
N SER A 772 -0.32 -10.55 0.56
CA SER A 772 0.73 -10.14 -0.38
C SER A 772 1.09 -8.68 -0.15
N SER A 773 2.38 -8.38 -0.01
CA SER A 773 2.89 -7.01 0.07
C SER A 773 3.00 -6.33 -1.30
N GLY A 774 3.09 -7.10 -2.39
CA GLY A 774 3.40 -6.55 -3.72
C GLY A 774 2.27 -5.77 -4.40
N LEU A 775 1.06 -5.79 -3.84
CA LEU A 775 -0.16 -5.24 -4.44
C LEU A 775 -0.82 -4.15 -3.57
N CYS A 776 -0.20 -3.76 -2.45
CA CYS A 776 -0.83 -2.83 -1.51
C CYS A 776 -1.15 -1.47 -2.14
N GLU A 777 -0.30 -0.98 -3.05
CA GLU A 777 -0.48 0.30 -3.75
C GLU A 777 -1.61 0.29 -4.79
N GLU A 778 -2.01 -0.88 -5.28
CA GLU A 778 -3.05 -1.01 -6.32
C GLU A 778 -4.45 -0.77 -5.74
N LEU A 779 -4.61 -0.83 -4.42
CA LEU A 779 -5.90 -0.54 -3.76
C LEU A 779 -6.33 0.92 -3.86
N GLY A 780 -5.40 1.83 -4.20
CA GLY A 780 -5.67 3.27 -4.31
C GLY A 780 -5.72 3.80 -5.75
N GLN A 781 -5.62 2.91 -6.74
CA GLN A 781 -5.78 3.22 -8.17
C GLN A 781 -7.22 2.91 -8.60
#